data_AF-A0A0S7WH42-F1
#
_entry.id   AF-A0A0S7WH42-F1
#
_cell.length_a   1.000
_cell.length_b   1.000
_cell.length_c   1.000
_cell.angle_alpha   90.00
_cell.angle_beta   90.00
_cell.angle_gamma   90.00
#
_symmetry.space_group_name_H-M   'P 1'
#
loop_
_entity.id
_entity.type
_entity.pdbx_description
1 polymer ?
#
loop_
_entity_poly.entity_id
_entity_poly.type
_entity_poly.pdbx_seq_one_letter_code
_entity_poly.pdbx_strand_id
1 'polypeptide(L)'
;RDEWIGDFAIIVELGGDDYYAGRIGGAVGVLGSPFSVVIDCEGDDLYTSTKLFNFGSAIFGCGVLMDLSGHDVYRGSHYCEGVGLFGVGYLWDGGGDDIYDGGYFVQGGGNFGLGGVIDCAGNDFYRSYNWAQGVGSVLGCGLCADLGGHDIYYAGGRYRHTPLLPDDHRSFAQGFGMGWRPDASGGVGLLYDKEGNDFYCAEVYGQGCSYWYSLGMLVDGSGNDYYNAAEYAQGAGIHLSVGVLIDKDGDDHYFSRYGPGQGEGHDLSCGILIDKRGDDSYTISGGQGIGLTNSFGLLVDSEGKDHYATTEELGQGSANQTRGFGGIGIFLDLEGEDSYPRGTHGEDGGFWASGMWGAGMDLPRVISREEQLEPDTLLETIEDIFEEAALWEVSENKKRVRWARERLVEFCMEAIEYVCEEKIDTKSGLELRAIEELALALPDSILPSLLDRLQDQRPRVRANSIYLLGKTKASEAIPPLVEALKKAENKPRWVLSALGDIGTTEPLSDIHPYLRSEDETARIAAAAALGKIRNPTSISYLVEALGDESFTVRTAAENALVAIGDSSIQLMLDGLTDADPPSLVHLIHGLGRIAEELDTLEARTERIIIKKALLPFLDGDEVSLRGYAVEALGRLGGEATRGLLRMRMADELDPFVLGKYQAAVD
;
A
#
# COMPACT_ATOMS: atom_id res chain seq x y z
N ARG A 1 3.26 30.05 3.38
CA ARG A 1 3.08 29.99 1.92
C ARG A 1 3.97 30.96 1.19
N ASP A 2 5.24 30.66 1.27
CA ASP A 2 6.27 31.07 0.34
C ASP A 2 6.33 30.10 -0.87
N GLU A 3 6.93 30.57 -1.96
CA GLU A 3 7.06 29.79 -3.20
C GLU A 3 8.53 29.73 -3.62
N TRP A 4 9.07 28.53 -3.65
CA TRP A 4 10.45 28.24 -4.01
C TRP A 4 10.52 27.59 -5.40
N ILE A 5 10.63 28.43 -6.44
CA ILE A 5 10.65 27.97 -7.84
C ILE A 5 12.03 28.17 -8.46
N GLY A 6 12.77 27.09 -8.65
CA GLY A 6 14.11 27.17 -9.23
C GLY A 6 15.01 25.97 -9.00
N ASP A 7 16.30 26.19 -9.25
CA ASP A 7 17.38 25.24 -8.99
C ASP A 7 18.30 25.93 -7.96
N PHE A 8 18.13 25.62 -6.69
CA PHE A 8 18.82 26.28 -5.57
C PHE A 8 19.94 25.41 -5.02
N ALA A 9 20.99 26.05 -4.52
CA ALA A 9 22.10 25.36 -3.87
C ALA A 9 21.78 25.02 -2.41
N ILE A 10 21.15 25.94 -1.69
CA ILE A 10 20.72 25.77 -0.30
C ILE A 10 19.38 26.47 -0.12
N ILE A 11 18.42 25.78 0.49
CA ILE A 11 17.20 26.35 1.08
C ILE A 11 17.19 25.92 2.54
N VAL A 12 16.86 26.86 3.42
CA VAL A 12 16.55 26.60 4.83
C VAL A 12 15.25 27.34 5.10
N GLU A 13 14.16 26.60 5.09
CA GLU A 13 12.83 27.10 5.41
C GLU A 13 12.55 26.83 6.89
N LEU A 14 11.96 27.82 7.57
CA LEU A 14 11.75 27.76 9.02
C LEU A 14 10.31 27.38 9.37
N GLY A 15 9.39 27.53 8.41
CA GLY A 15 8.14 26.79 8.39
C GLY A 15 6.94 27.54 7.80
N GLY A 16 5.86 26.78 7.65
CA GLY A 16 4.59 27.18 7.05
C GLY A 16 4.30 26.40 5.78
N ASP A 17 3.02 26.29 5.41
CA ASP A 17 2.60 25.50 4.23
C ASP A 17 3.07 26.18 2.93
N ASP A 18 4.14 25.67 2.34
CA ASP A 18 4.87 26.27 1.24
C ASP A 18 4.79 25.42 -0.05
N TYR A 19 5.38 25.97 -1.11
CA TYR A 19 5.35 25.38 -2.43
C TYR A 19 6.74 25.34 -3.04
N TYR A 20 7.19 24.13 -3.36
CA TYR A 20 8.53 23.88 -3.91
C TYR A 20 8.42 23.34 -5.33
N ALA A 21 9.09 24.01 -6.28
CA ALA A 21 9.11 23.57 -7.67
C ALA A 21 10.48 23.75 -8.35
N GLY A 22 10.79 22.84 -9.28
CA GLY A 22 12.07 22.81 -9.99
C GLY A 22 13.00 21.70 -9.50
N ARG A 23 14.29 21.96 -9.32
CA ARG A 23 15.25 20.96 -8.79
C ARG A 23 15.58 21.23 -7.34
N ILE A 24 14.54 21.37 -6.54
CA ILE A 24 14.63 21.59 -5.10
C ILE A 24 15.29 20.34 -4.48
N GLY A 25 16.37 20.53 -3.71
CA GLY A 25 17.19 19.44 -3.16
C GLY A 25 17.89 18.59 -4.23
N GLY A 26 17.84 19.00 -5.51
CA GLY A 26 18.27 18.22 -6.66
C GLY A 26 19.63 18.66 -7.21
N ALA A 27 20.63 17.77 -7.21
CA ALA A 27 21.96 18.06 -7.72
C ALA A 27 22.19 17.51 -9.14
N VAL A 28 22.65 18.37 -10.05
CA VAL A 28 23.00 17.99 -11.43
C VAL A 28 24.41 18.49 -11.72
N GLY A 29 25.41 17.68 -11.35
CA GLY A 29 26.82 18.04 -11.45
C GLY A 29 27.27 18.38 -12.88
N VAL A 30 26.71 17.70 -13.88
CA VAL A 30 26.98 17.95 -15.31
C VAL A 30 26.50 19.33 -15.80
N LEU A 31 25.59 19.97 -15.07
CA LEU A 31 25.12 21.33 -15.33
C LEU A 31 25.83 22.39 -14.47
N GLY A 32 26.82 22.00 -13.68
CA GLY A 32 27.54 22.91 -12.79
C GLY A 32 26.89 23.11 -11.41
N SER A 33 25.87 22.32 -11.08
CA SER A 33 25.19 22.31 -9.76
C SER A 33 25.46 21.00 -9.02
N PRO A 34 26.69 20.75 -8.54
CA PRO A 34 27.06 19.46 -7.94
C PRO A 34 26.52 19.26 -6.52
N PHE A 35 25.92 20.28 -5.91
CA PHE A 35 25.29 20.19 -4.59
C PHE A 35 23.96 20.95 -4.56
N SER A 36 22.97 20.40 -3.87
CA SER A 36 21.71 21.06 -3.53
C SER A 36 21.22 20.50 -2.20
N VAL A 37 20.92 21.38 -1.24
CA VAL A 37 20.44 21.02 0.10
C VAL A 37 19.18 21.79 0.40
N VAL A 38 18.17 21.10 0.91
CA VAL A 38 16.93 21.70 1.42
C VAL A 38 16.75 21.19 2.84
N ILE A 39 16.46 22.12 3.75
CA ILE A 39 16.03 21.83 5.10
C ILE A 39 14.72 22.59 5.27
N ASP A 40 13.63 21.87 5.40
CA ASP A 40 12.33 22.39 5.78
C ASP A 40 12.02 21.95 7.21
N CYS A 41 11.56 22.86 8.05
CA CYS A 41 11.44 22.62 9.48
C CYS A 41 10.04 22.20 9.91
N GLU A 42 9.00 22.78 9.30
CA GLU A 42 7.61 22.61 9.73
C GLU A 42 6.68 23.07 8.60
N GLY A 43 5.62 22.33 8.28
CA GLY A 43 4.60 22.82 7.35
C GLY A 43 3.80 21.68 6.74
N ASP A 44 2.71 21.97 6.03
CA ASP A 44 2.11 20.98 5.13
C ASP A 44 2.45 21.36 3.68
N ASP A 45 3.52 20.78 3.16
CA ASP A 45 4.24 21.28 2.00
C ASP A 45 3.96 20.54 0.72
N LEU A 46 3.99 21.27 -0.40
CA LEU A 46 3.88 20.69 -1.73
C LEU A 46 5.20 20.80 -2.49
N TYR A 47 5.89 19.68 -2.60
CA TYR A 47 7.05 19.47 -3.45
C TYR A 47 6.62 18.92 -4.80
N THR A 48 6.66 19.71 -5.86
CA THR A 48 6.24 19.25 -7.19
C THR A 48 7.17 19.63 -8.33
N SER A 49 7.49 18.67 -9.18
CA SER A 49 8.39 18.92 -10.31
C SER A 49 8.29 17.89 -11.42
N THR A 50 8.37 18.39 -12.65
CA THR A 50 8.51 17.56 -13.86
C THR A 50 9.98 17.39 -14.28
N LYS A 51 10.92 18.13 -13.68
CA LYS A 51 12.35 18.06 -14.02
C LYS A 51 12.97 16.81 -13.39
N LEU A 52 13.96 16.19 -14.06
CA LEU A 52 14.74 15.10 -13.47
C LEU A 52 15.70 15.60 -12.38
N PHE A 53 16.02 14.74 -11.41
CA PHE A 53 16.93 14.97 -10.29
C PHE A 53 16.47 16.14 -9.41
N ASN A 54 15.45 15.88 -8.60
CA ASN A 54 14.86 16.78 -7.60
C ASN A 54 14.57 15.97 -6.31
N PHE A 55 14.11 16.64 -5.26
CA PHE A 55 13.70 16.05 -3.97
C PHE A 55 14.78 15.14 -3.38
N GLY A 56 15.94 15.74 -3.13
CA GLY A 56 17.08 15.01 -2.60
C GLY A 56 17.84 14.18 -3.64
N SER A 57 17.47 14.16 -4.92
CA SER A 57 18.16 13.33 -5.92
C SER A 57 19.41 13.97 -6.54
N ALA A 58 20.32 13.16 -7.07
CA ALA A 58 21.56 13.62 -7.69
C ALA A 58 22.02 12.83 -8.93
N ILE A 59 22.66 13.55 -9.85
CA ILE A 59 23.55 12.98 -10.86
C ILE A 59 24.95 13.63 -10.82
N PHE A 60 26.00 12.83 -10.64
CA PHE A 60 27.39 13.31 -10.45
C PHE A 60 27.52 14.43 -9.39
N GLY A 61 26.81 14.28 -8.27
CA GLY A 61 26.72 15.30 -7.22
C GLY A 61 26.09 14.75 -5.94
N CYS A 62 25.70 15.66 -5.04
CA CYS A 62 25.01 15.34 -3.79
C CYS A 62 23.75 16.20 -3.63
N GLY A 63 22.59 15.54 -3.67
CA GLY A 63 21.28 16.14 -3.41
C GLY A 63 20.81 15.71 -2.02
N VAL A 64 20.26 16.65 -1.27
CA VAL A 64 19.72 16.42 0.07
C VAL A 64 18.42 17.20 0.20
N LEU A 65 17.37 16.52 0.65
CA LEU A 65 16.15 17.13 1.17
C LEU A 65 15.92 16.56 2.57
N MET A 66 15.73 17.44 3.54
CA MET A 66 15.34 17.11 4.90
C MET A 66 14.06 17.87 5.19
N ASP A 67 12.95 17.17 5.34
CA ASP A 67 11.76 17.71 5.99
C ASP A 67 11.74 17.22 7.44
N LEU A 68 11.46 18.11 8.40
CA LEU A 68 11.49 17.76 9.82
C LEU A 68 10.13 17.42 10.42
N SER A 69 9.04 17.85 9.80
CA SER A 69 7.68 17.49 10.19
C SER A 69 6.66 18.13 9.27
N GLY A 70 5.64 17.38 8.88
CA GLY A 70 4.59 17.93 8.07
C GLY A 70 3.46 16.97 7.75
N HIS A 71 2.67 17.29 6.75
CA HIS A 71 1.86 16.30 6.03
C HIS A 71 1.99 16.67 4.55
N ASP A 72 3.06 16.17 3.96
CA ASP A 72 3.67 16.69 2.77
C ASP A 72 3.38 15.83 1.55
N VAL A 73 3.53 16.46 0.39
CA VAL A 73 3.35 15.80 -0.89
C VAL A 73 4.59 15.98 -1.74
N TYR A 74 5.32 14.88 -1.94
CA TYR A 74 6.44 14.76 -2.84
C TYR A 74 5.99 14.19 -4.19
N ARG A 75 5.68 15.07 -5.14
CA ARG A 75 5.19 14.70 -6.48
C ARG A 75 6.24 14.94 -7.57
N GLY A 76 7.01 13.91 -7.87
CA GLY A 76 8.09 13.93 -8.85
C GLY A 76 7.78 13.17 -10.15
N SER A 77 8.54 13.46 -11.21
CA SER A 77 8.42 12.72 -12.48
C SER A 77 9.25 11.44 -12.49
N HIS A 78 10.55 11.52 -12.72
CA HIS A 78 11.46 10.38 -12.79
C HIS A 78 12.81 10.78 -12.19
N TYR A 79 13.57 9.83 -11.66
CA TYR A 79 14.89 10.11 -11.05
C TYR A 79 14.80 11.17 -9.94
N CYS A 80 13.81 11.03 -9.05
CA CYS A 80 13.45 11.93 -7.94
C CYS A 80 13.35 11.16 -6.63
N GLU A 81 13.13 11.86 -5.51
CA GLU A 81 12.94 11.27 -4.16
C GLU A 81 14.16 10.44 -3.73
N GLY A 82 15.28 11.11 -3.45
CA GLY A 82 16.46 10.48 -2.87
C GLY A 82 17.26 9.57 -3.81
N VAL A 83 17.20 9.78 -5.12
CA VAL A 83 17.91 8.96 -6.12
C VAL A 83 19.36 9.37 -6.30
N GLY A 84 20.29 8.41 -6.31
CA GLY A 84 21.70 8.63 -6.61
C GLY A 84 22.17 7.97 -7.90
N LEU A 85 22.42 8.77 -8.94
CA LEU A 85 23.00 8.31 -10.21
C LEU A 85 24.45 8.82 -10.37
N PHE A 86 25.45 7.95 -10.23
CA PHE A 86 26.87 8.36 -10.13
C PHE A 86 27.15 9.40 -9.01
N GLY A 87 26.26 9.47 -8.02
CA GLY A 87 26.27 10.49 -6.97
C GLY A 87 25.54 9.99 -5.73
N VAL A 88 25.16 10.93 -4.87
CA VAL A 88 24.43 10.65 -3.63
C VAL A 88 23.11 11.42 -3.65
N GLY A 89 22.00 10.70 -3.60
CA GLY A 89 20.69 11.29 -3.35
C GLY A 89 20.18 10.86 -1.98
N TYR A 90 19.58 11.79 -1.25
CA TYR A 90 19.06 11.56 0.09
C TYR A 90 17.83 12.43 0.36
N LEU A 91 16.71 11.78 0.69
CA LEU A 91 15.51 12.39 1.24
C LEU A 91 15.34 11.84 2.66
N TRP A 92 15.15 12.73 3.63
CA TRP A 92 14.81 12.38 4.99
C TRP A 92 13.56 13.15 5.40
N ASP A 93 12.58 12.43 5.92
CA ASP A 93 11.35 12.97 6.47
C ASP A 93 11.28 12.64 7.96
N GLY A 94 10.91 13.65 8.77
CA GLY A 94 10.84 13.55 10.22
C GLY A 94 9.51 13.02 10.74
N GLY A 95 8.47 13.01 9.89
CA GLY A 95 7.20 12.36 10.08
C GLY A 95 6.00 13.21 9.69
N GLY A 96 4.90 12.55 9.42
CA GLY A 96 3.71 13.16 8.84
C GLY A 96 2.68 12.11 8.43
N ASP A 97 1.74 12.47 7.58
CA ASP A 97 0.98 11.46 6.81
C ASP A 97 1.17 11.91 5.36
N ASP A 98 2.22 11.39 4.75
CA ASP A 98 2.90 11.95 3.60
C ASP A 98 2.62 11.14 2.33
N ILE A 99 2.80 11.80 1.20
CA ILE A 99 2.60 11.19 -0.12
C ILE A 99 3.87 11.29 -0.93
N TYR A 100 4.50 10.14 -1.17
CA TYR A 100 5.63 9.97 -2.06
C TYR A 100 5.13 9.45 -3.41
N ASP A 101 5.07 10.32 -4.42
CA ASP A 101 4.48 10.04 -5.72
C ASP A 101 5.49 10.28 -6.85
N GLY A 102 6.16 9.21 -7.25
CA GLY A 102 7.20 9.22 -8.26
C GLY A 102 6.90 8.30 -9.44
N GLY A 103 7.60 8.49 -10.56
CA GLY A 103 7.39 7.68 -11.75
C GLY A 103 8.35 6.49 -11.88
N TYR A 104 9.55 6.74 -12.42
CA TYR A 104 10.52 5.71 -12.81
C TYR A 104 11.86 6.01 -12.16
N PHE A 105 12.47 5.00 -11.52
CA PHE A 105 13.74 5.14 -10.81
C PHE A 105 13.63 6.22 -9.73
N VAL A 106 12.86 5.96 -8.68
CA VAL A 106 12.48 6.92 -7.62
C VAL A 106 12.61 6.31 -6.23
N GLN A 107 12.38 7.08 -5.16
CA GLN A 107 12.22 6.60 -3.78
C GLN A 107 13.43 5.76 -3.33
N GLY A 108 14.59 6.42 -3.27
CA GLY A 108 15.82 5.82 -2.79
C GLY A 108 16.54 4.91 -3.79
N GLY A 109 16.43 5.17 -5.10
CA GLY A 109 17.11 4.38 -6.13
C GLY A 109 18.61 4.68 -6.28
N GLY A 110 19.46 3.66 -6.35
CA GLY A 110 20.92 3.79 -6.54
C GLY A 110 21.43 3.17 -7.84
N ASN A 111 22.21 3.89 -8.64
CA ASN A 111 22.88 3.36 -9.83
C ASN A 111 24.25 4.03 -10.01
N PHE A 112 25.34 3.26 -9.92
CA PHE A 112 26.71 3.75 -9.72
C PHE A 112 26.86 4.75 -8.57
N GLY A 113 25.91 4.76 -7.64
CA GLY A 113 25.71 5.80 -6.64
C GLY A 113 24.84 5.30 -5.49
N LEU A 114 24.59 6.19 -4.53
CA LEU A 114 23.82 5.91 -3.32
C LEU A 114 22.51 6.68 -3.37
N GLY A 115 21.39 5.99 -3.31
CA GLY A 115 20.08 6.60 -3.11
C GLY A 115 19.49 6.18 -1.78
N GLY A 116 18.78 7.09 -1.12
CA GLY A 116 18.12 6.85 0.15
C GLY A 116 16.88 7.74 0.32
N VAL A 117 15.78 7.12 0.71
CA VAL A 117 14.65 7.78 1.37
C VAL A 117 14.52 7.18 2.77
N ILE A 118 14.33 8.04 3.77
CA ILE A 118 14.08 7.63 5.15
C ILE A 118 12.89 8.42 5.67
N ASP A 119 11.82 7.72 6.03
CA ASP A 119 10.70 8.24 6.81
C ASP A 119 10.84 7.80 8.27
N CYS A 120 10.43 8.65 9.19
CA CYS A 120 10.60 8.41 10.62
C CYS A 120 9.30 8.01 11.35
N ALA A 121 8.13 8.42 10.84
CA ALA A 121 6.84 8.19 11.49
C ALA A 121 5.70 8.69 10.60
N GLY A 122 4.67 7.88 10.37
CA GLY A 122 3.49 8.40 9.66
C GLY A 122 2.44 7.38 9.33
N ASN A 123 1.52 7.71 8.45
CA ASN A 123 0.76 6.71 7.69
C ASN A 123 0.82 7.12 6.24
N ASP A 124 1.85 6.64 5.57
CA ASP A 124 2.40 7.20 4.37
C ASP A 124 2.01 6.40 3.14
N PHE A 125 1.99 7.10 2.01
CA PHE A 125 1.68 6.48 0.74
C PHE A 125 2.83 6.62 -0.25
N TYR A 126 3.54 5.50 -0.45
CA TYR A 126 4.58 5.36 -1.45
C TYR A 126 4.00 4.83 -2.75
N ARG A 127 3.86 5.69 -3.75
CA ARG A 127 3.38 5.33 -5.08
C ARG A 127 4.46 5.49 -6.14
N SER A 128 4.65 4.43 -6.93
CA SER A 128 5.53 4.46 -8.09
C SER A 128 5.06 3.59 -9.25
N TYR A 129 5.61 3.83 -10.45
CA TYR A 129 5.32 2.97 -11.61
C TYR A 129 6.29 1.79 -11.71
N ASN A 130 7.58 2.04 -11.48
CA ASN A 130 8.65 1.07 -11.73
C ASN A 130 10.01 1.55 -11.19
N TRP A 131 10.93 0.66 -10.84
CA TRP A 131 12.27 0.97 -10.30
C TRP A 131 12.15 1.90 -9.10
N ALA A 132 11.69 1.40 -7.96
CA ALA A 132 11.40 2.28 -6.83
C ALA A 132 11.59 1.61 -5.48
N GLN A 133 11.43 2.38 -4.42
CA GLN A 133 11.33 1.89 -3.04
C GLN A 133 12.57 1.06 -2.69
N GLY A 134 13.74 1.72 -2.73
CA GLY A 134 15.01 1.12 -2.33
C GLY A 134 15.66 0.25 -3.40
N VAL A 135 15.56 0.63 -4.68
CA VAL A 135 16.11 -0.18 -5.78
C VAL A 135 17.62 0.01 -5.98
N GLY A 136 18.35 -1.10 -6.13
CA GLY A 136 19.80 -1.11 -6.37
C GLY A 136 20.18 -1.60 -7.77
N SER A 137 20.64 -0.71 -8.64
CA SER A 137 21.16 -1.04 -9.97
C SER A 137 22.70 -1.16 -9.98
N VAL A 138 23.31 -1.28 -11.16
CA VAL A 138 24.76 -1.54 -11.35
C VAL A 138 25.64 -0.70 -10.42
N LEU A 139 26.40 -1.38 -9.54
CA LEU A 139 27.30 -0.76 -8.57
C LEU A 139 26.66 0.33 -7.68
N GLY A 140 25.32 0.32 -7.56
CA GLY A 140 24.57 1.25 -6.75
C GLY A 140 24.01 0.59 -5.50
N CYS A 141 23.72 1.42 -4.49
CA CYS A 141 22.95 1.01 -3.32
C CYS A 141 21.71 1.88 -3.25
N GLY A 142 20.53 1.26 -3.20
CA GLY A 142 19.27 1.93 -2.92
C GLY A 142 18.74 1.55 -1.55
N LEU A 143 18.14 2.51 -0.85
CA LEU A 143 17.51 2.35 0.45
C LEU A 143 16.16 3.07 0.47
N CYS A 144 15.12 2.36 0.85
CA CYS A 144 13.88 2.93 1.36
C CYS A 144 13.76 2.44 2.79
N ALA A 145 13.76 3.34 3.76
CA ALA A 145 13.60 3.00 5.16
C ALA A 145 12.38 3.72 5.71
N ASP A 146 11.45 2.98 6.27
CA ASP A 146 10.37 3.49 7.09
C ASP A 146 10.58 3.01 8.52
N LEU A 147 10.32 3.89 9.49
CA LEU A 147 10.59 3.62 10.90
C LEU A 147 9.35 3.51 11.77
N GLY A 148 8.16 3.77 11.21
CA GLY A 148 6.91 3.44 11.85
C GLY A 148 5.70 4.02 11.15
N GLY A 149 4.64 3.23 11.02
CA GLY A 149 3.41 3.75 10.45
C GLY A 149 2.38 2.69 10.13
N HIS A 150 1.39 3.03 9.32
CA HIS A 150 0.55 2.05 8.64
C HIS A 150 0.55 2.41 7.16
N ASP A 151 1.53 1.87 6.46
CA ASP A 151 2.03 2.43 5.23
C ASP A 151 1.61 1.60 4.03
N ILE A 152 1.51 2.27 2.90
CA ILE A 152 1.12 1.62 1.65
C ILE A 152 2.25 1.80 0.64
N TYR A 153 2.85 0.68 0.26
CA TYR A 153 3.87 0.60 -0.76
C TYR A 153 3.28 0.08 -2.06
N TYR A 154 2.96 0.97 -2.98
CA TYR A 154 2.43 0.61 -4.30
C TYR A 154 3.44 0.83 -5.42
N ALA A 155 3.79 -0.24 -6.14
CA ALA A 155 4.65 -0.18 -7.32
C ALA A 155 4.06 -0.97 -8.49
N GLY A 156 3.66 -0.30 -9.58
CA GLY A 156 3.11 -0.97 -10.76
C GLY A 156 2.20 -0.12 -11.63
N GLY A 157 1.25 -0.76 -12.32
CA GLY A 157 0.14 -0.08 -13.01
C GLY A 157 0.45 0.67 -14.32
N ARG A 158 1.72 0.78 -14.76
CA ARG A 158 2.07 1.51 -16.01
C ARG A 158 2.80 0.70 -17.08
N TYR A 159 3.83 -0.07 -16.70
CA TYR A 159 4.70 -0.74 -17.68
C TYR A 159 4.46 -2.25 -17.70
N ARG A 160 3.65 -2.74 -18.64
CA ARG A 160 3.27 -4.16 -18.76
C ARG A 160 4.46 -5.13 -18.80
N HIS A 161 4.28 -6.34 -18.26
CA HIS A 161 5.22 -7.47 -18.28
C HIS A 161 5.04 -8.35 -19.54
N THR A 162 4.97 -7.71 -20.70
CA THR A 162 4.81 -8.40 -21.99
C THR A 162 6.16 -8.99 -22.46
N PRO A 163 6.20 -10.22 -23.02
CA PRO A 163 5.06 -11.06 -23.41
C PRO A 163 4.62 -12.13 -22.39
N LEU A 164 5.27 -12.26 -21.23
CA LEU A 164 5.06 -13.38 -20.33
C LEU A 164 3.76 -13.25 -19.51
N LEU A 165 3.56 -12.10 -18.86
CA LEU A 165 2.36 -11.74 -18.10
C LEU A 165 1.82 -10.41 -18.66
N PRO A 166 1.11 -10.44 -19.80
CA PRO A 166 0.75 -9.21 -20.52
C PRO A 166 -0.26 -8.34 -19.76
N ASP A 167 -1.02 -8.90 -18.82
CA ASP A 167 -2.01 -8.17 -18.01
C ASP A 167 -1.45 -7.66 -16.67
N ASP A 168 -0.25 -8.09 -16.31
CA ASP A 168 0.48 -7.59 -15.15
C ASP A 168 1.55 -6.57 -15.58
N HIS A 169 2.03 -5.78 -14.63
CA HIS A 169 3.02 -4.73 -14.79
C HIS A 169 4.33 -5.12 -14.12
N ARG A 170 5.40 -4.51 -14.62
CA ARG A 170 6.72 -4.63 -14.01
C ARG A 170 6.84 -3.56 -12.94
N SER A 171 7.22 -3.97 -11.74
CA SER A 171 7.46 -3.09 -10.59
C SER A 171 8.96 -2.81 -10.42
N PHE A 172 9.82 -3.84 -10.37
CA PHE A 172 11.23 -3.68 -10.00
C PHE A 172 11.41 -2.82 -8.74
N ALA A 173 10.70 -3.17 -7.66
CA ALA A 173 10.55 -2.30 -6.49
C ALA A 173 10.68 -3.04 -5.17
N GLN A 174 10.58 -2.30 -4.06
CA GLN A 174 10.54 -2.83 -2.69
C GLN A 174 11.79 -3.65 -2.37
N GLY A 175 12.94 -2.97 -2.39
CA GLY A 175 14.24 -3.58 -2.13
C GLY A 175 14.80 -4.39 -3.29
N PHE A 176 14.32 -4.18 -4.52
CA PHE A 176 14.77 -4.94 -5.68
C PHE A 176 16.24 -4.62 -6.07
N GLY A 177 17.02 -5.65 -6.40
CA GLY A 177 18.42 -5.50 -6.84
C GLY A 177 18.66 -6.02 -8.26
N MET A 178 19.32 -5.26 -9.15
CA MET A 178 19.59 -5.74 -10.52
C MET A 178 20.88 -5.28 -11.20
N GLY A 179 21.53 -6.22 -11.89
CA GLY A 179 22.63 -5.96 -12.83
C GLY A 179 22.21 -5.89 -14.30
N TRP A 180 23.12 -5.44 -15.16
CA TRP A 180 22.90 -5.41 -16.60
C TRP A 180 23.47 -6.67 -17.22
N ARG A 181 22.60 -7.60 -17.63
CA ARG A 181 23.03 -8.84 -18.24
C ARG A 181 23.41 -8.64 -19.72
N PRO A 182 24.56 -9.18 -20.20
CA PRO A 182 25.61 -9.88 -19.45
C PRO A 182 26.75 -8.98 -18.94
N ASP A 183 26.63 -7.67 -19.10
CA ASP A 183 27.74 -6.72 -19.13
C ASP A 183 28.23 -6.20 -17.76
N ALA A 184 27.38 -6.13 -16.74
CA ALA A 184 27.75 -5.55 -15.44
C ALA A 184 27.01 -6.18 -14.24
N SER A 185 27.72 -6.32 -13.12
CA SER A 185 27.16 -6.73 -11.84
C SER A 185 26.17 -5.70 -11.30
N GLY A 186 25.15 -6.17 -10.60
CA GLY A 186 24.13 -5.32 -10.01
C GLY A 186 24.56 -4.61 -8.73
N GLY A 187 23.55 -4.07 -8.06
CA GLY A 187 23.69 -3.35 -6.80
C GLY A 187 23.03 -4.05 -5.64
N VAL A 188 22.87 -3.29 -4.56
CA VAL A 188 22.11 -3.68 -3.36
C VAL A 188 20.84 -2.84 -3.32
N GLY A 189 19.69 -3.49 -3.41
CA GLY A 189 18.41 -2.89 -3.08
C GLY A 189 17.98 -3.29 -1.67
N LEU A 190 17.47 -2.34 -0.89
CA LEU A 190 16.96 -2.57 0.45
C LEU A 190 15.68 -1.74 0.68
N LEU A 191 14.60 -2.42 1.02
CA LEU A 191 13.47 -1.83 1.74
C LEU A 191 13.56 -2.31 3.18
N TYR A 192 13.51 -1.37 4.12
CA TYR A 192 13.49 -1.64 5.54
C TYR A 192 12.27 -0.96 6.13
N ASP A 193 11.35 -1.75 6.67
CA ASP A 193 10.28 -1.28 7.52
C ASP A 193 10.57 -1.72 8.96
N LYS A 194 10.21 -0.89 9.93
CA LYS A 194 10.47 -1.14 11.35
C LYS A 194 9.25 -1.60 12.10
N GLU A 195 8.08 -1.04 11.83
CA GLU A 195 6.85 -1.31 12.57
C GLU A 195 5.65 -0.74 11.84
N GLY A 196 4.57 -1.51 11.74
CA GLY A 196 3.37 -1.05 11.08
C GLY A 196 2.40 -2.16 10.73
N ASN A 197 1.29 -1.80 10.11
CA ASN A 197 0.35 -2.77 9.58
C ASN A 197 0.23 -2.40 8.11
N ASP A 198 1.14 -2.93 7.33
CA ASP A 198 1.57 -2.33 6.08
C ASP A 198 1.07 -3.13 4.90
N PHE A 199 0.93 -2.42 3.78
CA PHE A 199 0.44 -2.99 2.54
C PHE A 199 1.50 -2.91 1.46
N TYR A 200 2.19 -4.03 1.24
CA TYR A 200 3.17 -4.18 0.18
C TYR A 200 2.50 -4.67 -1.10
N CYS A 201 2.31 -3.78 -2.07
CA CYS A 201 1.70 -4.10 -3.35
C CYS A 201 2.67 -3.91 -4.51
N ALA A 202 3.12 -5.02 -5.06
CA ALA A 202 3.86 -5.06 -6.31
C ALA A 202 3.17 -6.02 -7.29
N GLU A 203 3.48 -5.89 -8.57
CA GLU A 203 3.10 -6.89 -9.56
C GLU A 203 4.32 -7.78 -9.81
N VAL A 204 5.10 -7.55 -10.87
CA VAL A 204 6.26 -8.40 -11.20
C VAL A 204 7.57 -7.76 -10.78
N TYR A 205 8.45 -8.52 -10.12
CA TYR A 205 9.74 -8.09 -9.57
C TYR A 205 9.60 -7.15 -8.37
N GLY A 206 9.30 -7.70 -7.20
CA GLY A 206 9.07 -6.92 -5.98
C GLY A 206 9.61 -7.61 -4.72
N GLN A 207 9.41 -6.97 -3.56
CA GLN A 207 9.51 -7.59 -2.23
C GLN A 207 10.81 -8.40 -2.01
N GLY A 208 11.95 -7.71 -2.04
CA GLY A 208 13.25 -8.33 -1.80
C GLY A 208 13.76 -9.23 -2.93
N CYS A 209 13.14 -9.18 -4.12
CA CYS A 209 13.58 -9.95 -5.28
C CYS A 209 14.89 -9.39 -5.89
N SER A 210 15.63 -10.22 -6.64
CA SER A 210 16.87 -9.80 -7.29
C SER A 210 17.11 -10.44 -8.66
N TYR A 211 17.91 -9.79 -9.50
CA TYR A 211 18.28 -10.24 -10.84
C TYR A 211 19.76 -9.94 -11.19
N TRP A 212 20.55 -10.95 -11.55
CA TRP A 212 21.91 -10.80 -12.13
C TRP A 212 22.95 -10.11 -11.23
N TYR A 213 23.73 -10.91 -10.49
CA TYR A 213 24.86 -10.46 -9.66
C TYR A 213 24.51 -9.28 -8.73
N SER A 214 23.34 -9.35 -8.10
CA SER A 214 22.79 -8.33 -7.20
C SER A 214 22.31 -8.95 -5.90
N LEU A 215 22.06 -8.07 -4.92
CA LEU A 215 21.31 -8.38 -3.71
C LEU A 215 20.04 -7.54 -3.71
N GLY A 216 18.89 -8.20 -3.55
CA GLY A 216 17.63 -7.55 -3.23
C GLY A 216 17.18 -7.99 -1.84
N MET A 217 16.64 -7.06 -1.06
CA MET A 217 16.29 -7.33 0.33
C MET A 217 15.08 -6.49 0.77
N LEU A 218 14.09 -7.16 1.37
CA LEU A 218 13.04 -6.54 2.15
C LEU A 218 13.20 -7.03 3.59
N VAL A 219 13.19 -6.11 4.55
CA VAL A 219 13.19 -6.44 5.98
C VAL A 219 12.04 -5.70 6.62
N ASP A 220 11.07 -6.46 7.11
CA ASP A 220 10.00 -5.97 7.95
C ASP A 220 10.37 -6.17 9.44
N GLY A 221 9.76 -5.36 10.31
CA GLY A 221 10.00 -5.33 11.74
C GLY A 221 8.87 -5.87 12.60
N SER A 222 7.69 -5.26 12.61
CA SER A 222 6.61 -5.74 13.47
C SER A 222 5.25 -5.23 13.05
N GLY A 223 4.27 -6.13 13.02
CA GLY A 223 2.85 -5.84 12.93
C GLY A 223 2.19 -6.73 11.90
N ASN A 224 0.94 -6.46 11.53
CA ASN A 224 0.17 -7.42 10.74
C ASN A 224 0.03 -6.94 9.29
N ASP A 225 0.79 -7.57 8.41
CA ASP A 225 1.12 -7.06 7.09
C ASP A 225 0.54 -7.89 5.95
N TYR A 226 0.44 -7.22 4.80
CA TYR A 226 -0.10 -7.80 3.58
C TYR A 226 0.91 -7.66 2.44
N TYR A 227 1.50 -8.79 2.07
CA TYR A 227 2.41 -8.90 0.95
C TYR A 227 1.67 -9.42 -0.28
N ASN A 228 1.36 -8.53 -1.22
CA ASN A 228 0.65 -8.86 -2.46
C ASN A 228 1.55 -8.69 -3.70
N ALA A 229 1.75 -9.78 -4.43
CA ALA A 229 2.59 -9.84 -5.63
C ALA A 229 1.96 -10.61 -6.80
N ALA A 230 2.46 -10.37 -8.01
CA ALA A 230 2.11 -11.17 -9.19
C ALA A 230 3.11 -12.31 -9.46
N GLU A 231 4.41 -12.01 -9.59
CA GLU A 231 5.47 -13.00 -9.87
C GLU A 231 6.84 -12.42 -9.50
N TYR A 232 7.82 -13.28 -9.20
CA TYR A 232 9.19 -12.87 -8.85
C TYR A 232 9.21 -11.91 -7.65
N ALA A 233 8.75 -12.41 -6.51
CA ALA A 233 8.59 -11.62 -5.29
C ALA A 233 8.99 -12.40 -4.04
N GLN A 234 8.82 -11.79 -2.87
CA GLN A 234 8.91 -12.43 -1.56
C GLN A 234 10.23 -13.19 -1.39
N GLY A 235 11.33 -12.46 -1.59
CA GLY A 235 12.69 -13.00 -1.44
C GLY A 235 13.17 -13.89 -2.59
N ALA A 236 12.50 -13.90 -3.76
CA ALA A 236 12.94 -14.69 -4.90
C ALA A 236 14.28 -14.20 -5.50
N GLY A 237 15.21 -15.13 -5.75
CA GLY A 237 16.47 -14.83 -6.44
C GLY A 237 16.45 -15.27 -7.90
N ILE A 238 17.00 -14.47 -8.83
CA ILE A 238 16.97 -14.78 -10.27
C ILE A 238 18.35 -14.61 -10.93
N HIS A 239 18.82 -15.65 -11.61
CA HIS A 239 20.05 -15.63 -12.41
C HIS A 239 21.28 -15.12 -11.64
N LEU A 240 21.92 -15.96 -10.83
CA LEU A 240 23.18 -15.63 -10.12
C LEU A 240 23.05 -14.40 -9.19
N SER A 241 21.90 -14.23 -8.55
CA SER A 241 21.64 -13.16 -7.57
C SER A 241 21.14 -13.73 -6.24
N VAL A 242 20.96 -12.86 -5.24
CA VAL A 242 20.41 -13.22 -3.93
C VAL A 242 19.20 -12.35 -3.63
N GLY A 243 18.01 -12.97 -3.51
CA GLY A 243 16.79 -12.33 -3.03
C GLY A 243 16.55 -12.72 -1.58
N VAL A 244 16.07 -11.77 -0.78
CA VAL A 244 15.83 -11.95 0.66
C VAL A 244 14.58 -11.20 1.08
N LEU A 245 13.66 -11.88 1.75
CA LEU A 245 12.62 -11.28 2.57
C LEU A 245 12.82 -11.77 4.01
N ILE A 246 12.81 -10.84 4.96
CA ILE A 246 12.82 -11.16 6.39
C ILE A 246 11.66 -10.42 7.02
N ASP A 247 10.72 -11.16 7.58
CA ASP A 247 9.76 -10.67 8.55
C ASP A 247 10.23 -11.06 9.95
N LYS A 248 9.85 -10.28 10.96
CA LYS A 248 10.27 -10.51 12.34
C LYS A 248 9.13 -10.78 13.31
N ASP A 249 7.91 -10.31 13.07
CA ASP A 249 6.80 -10.37 14.02
C ASP A 249 5.48 -9.90 13.38
N GLY A 250 4.42 -10.70 13.45
CA GLY A 250 3.14 -10.31 12.87
C GLY A 250 2.08 -11.38 12.96
N ASP A 251 0.91 -11.16 12.35
CA ASP A 251 0.06 -12.25 11.86
C ASP A 251 -0.20 -11.90 10.38
N ASP A 252 0.60 -12.45 9.48
CA ASP A 252 0.88 -11.91 8.15
C ASP A 252 0.28 -12.70 6.98
N HIS A 253 0.12 -11.98 5.87
CA HIS A 253 -0.48 -12.51 4.66
C HIS A 253 0.45 -12.37 3.45
N TYR A 254 1.08 -13.48 3.09
CA TYR A 254 1.92 -13.59 1.89
C TYR A 254 1.14 -14.16 0.71
N PHE A 255 0.83 -13.32 -0.26
CA PHE A 255 0.16 -13.70 -1.50
C PHE A 255 1.02 -13.37 -2.73
N SER A 256 1.34 -14.38 -3.54
CA SER A 256 1.86 -14.18 -4.89
C SER A 256 1.04 -14.97 -5.89
N ARG A 257 0.54 -14.33 -6.96
CA ARG A 257 -0.32 -15.04 -7.92
C ARG A 257 0.44 -16.18 -8.62
N TYR A 258 1.69 -15.96 -8.96
CA TYR A 258 2.58 -16.88 -9.66
C TYR A 258 3.93 -17.02 -8.94
N GLY A 259 4.59 -18.16 -9.16
CA GLY A 259 6.01 -18.32 -8.86
C GLY A 259 6.87 -17.89 -10.05
N PRO A 260 8.15 -17.54 -9.85
CA PRO A 260 8.89 -17.76 -8.60
C PRO A 260 8.59 -16.79 -7.46
N GLY A 261 8.53 -17.29 -6.22
CA GLY A 261 8.26 -16.48 -5.03
C GLY A 261 8.57 -17.22 -3.73
N GLN A 262 8.34 -16.60 -2.57
CA GLN A 262 8.44 -17.23 -1.24
C GLN A 262 9.74 -18.01 -1.01
N GLY A 263 10.86 -17.28 -1.14
CA GLY A 263 12.20 -17.83 -0.93
C GLY A 263 12.68 -18.76 -2.04
N GLU A 264 12.07 -18.73 -3.22
CA GLU A 264 12.48 -19.56 -4.36
C GLU A 264 13.70 -18.99 -5.10
N GLY A 265 14.68 -19.85 -5.35
CA GLY A 265 15.81 -19.54 -6.24
C GLY A 265 15.53 -20.01 -7.66
N HIS A 266 15.87 -19.20 -8.66
CA HIS A 266 15.80 -19.55 -10.08
C HIS A 266 17.11 -19.29 -10.86
N ASP A 267 17.65 -20.34 -11.50
CA ASP A 267 18.84 -20.29 -12.39
C ASP A 267 20.12 -19.86 -11.67
N LEU A 268 20.67 -20.73 -10.80
CA LEU A 268 21.92 -20.53 -10.03
C LEU A 268 21.89 -19.36 -9.03
N SER A 269 20.71 -18.83 -8.70
CA SER A 269 20.51 -17.81 -7.66
C SER A 269 20.21 -18.41 -6.29
N CYS A 270 20.07 -17.54 -5.29
CA CYS A 270 19.56 -17.87 -3.96
C CYS A 270 18.28 -17.07 -3.70
N GLY A 271 17.18 -17.74 -3.39
CA GLY A 271 15.99 -17.13 -2.80
C GLY A 271 15.91 -17.46 -1.31
N ILE A 272 15.50 -16.50 -0.50
CA ILE A 272 15.39 -16.63 0.96
C ILE A 272 14.14 -15.88 1.44
N LEU A 273 13.25 -16.59 2.14
CA LEU A 273 12.21 -16.01 2.98
C LEU A 273 12.42 -16.52 4.40
N ILE A 274 12.45 -15.60 5.36
CA ILE A 274 12.50 -15.92 6.78
C ILE A 274 11.37 -15.16 7.44
N ASP A 275 10.40 -15.88 7.94
CA ASP A 275 9.45 -15.42 8.94
C ASP A 275 9.90 -15.90 10.32
N LYS A 276 9.61 -15.10 11.34
CA LYS A 276 10.02 -15.41 12.71
C LYS A 276 8.86 -15.70 13.64
N ARG A 277 7.74 -15.01 13.53
CA ARG A 277 6.70 -15.02 14.56
C ARG A 277 5.37 -14.59 13.97
N GLY A 278 4.37 -15.43 14.12
CA GLY A 278 2.99 -15.07 13.78
C GLY A 278 2.12 -16.27 13.53
N ASP A 279 0.79 -16.09 13.49
CA ASP A 279 -0.08 -17.08 12.86
C ASP A 279 -0.26 -16.66 11.38
N ASP A 280 0.58 -17.18 10.49
CA ASP A 280 0.79 -16.63 9.15
C ASP A 280 0.12 -17.43 8.03
N SER A 281 0.01 -16.79 6.86
CA SER A 281 -0.53 -17.44 5.67
C SER A 281 0.28 -17.18 4.41
N TYR A 282 0.62 -18.26 3.72
CA TYR A 282 1.46 -18.27 2.54
C TYR A 282 0.71 -18.88 1.37
N THR A 283 0.36 -18.06 0.37
CA THR A 283 -0.38 -18.49 -0.82
C THR A 283 0.37 -18.13 -2.09
N ILE A 284 0.71 -19.15 -2.88
CA ILE A 284 1.39 -18.97 -4.16
C ILE A 284 1.01 -20.05 -5.17
N SER A 285 0.99 -19.78 -6.48
CA SER A 285 0.80 -20.90 -7.44
C SER A 285 2.05 -21.77 -7.57
N GLY A 286 3.23 -21.12 -7.53
CA GLY A 286 4.57 -21.73 -7.49
C GLY A 286 4.84 -22.48 -6.19
N GLY A 287 6.06 -22.93 -5.95
CA GLY A 287 6.37 -23.60 -4.68
C GLY A 287 7.17 -22.75 -3.70
N GLN A 288 7.46 -23.34 -2.55
CA GLN A 288 7.87 -22.62 -1.34
C GLN A 288 9.24 -23.13 -0.87
N GLY A 289 10.22 -22.23 -0.76
CA GLY A 289 11.59 -22.61 -0.41
C GLY A 289 12.24 -23.56 -1.44
N ILE A 290 11.98 -23.34 -2.73
CA ILE A 290 12.40 -24.25 -3.81
C ILE A 290 13.70 -23.81 -4.49
N GLY A 291 14.52 -24.80 -4.86
CA GLY A 291 15.63 -24.64 -5.80
C GLY A 291 15.26 -24.97 -7.25
N LEU A 292 14.77 -24.00 -8.04
CA LEU A 292 14.57 -24.14 -9.49
C LEU A 292 15.83 -23.91 -10.32
N THR A 293 16.12 -24.84 -11.21
CA THR A 293 17.17 -24.71 -12.23
C THR A 293 18.55 -24.52 -11.57
N ASN A 294 18.94 -25.44 -10.68
CA ASN A 294 20.26 -25.48 -10.01
C ASN A 294 20.51 -24.34 -9.02
N SER A 295 19.46 -23.78 -8.44
CA SER A 295 19.52 -22.69 -7.47
C SER A 295 19.43 -23.20 -6.03
N PHE A 296 19.47 -22.26 -5.10
CA PHE A 296 19.16 -22.46 -3.69
C PHE A 296 17.86 -21.73 -3.35
N GLY A 297 16.91 -22.41 -2.73
CA GLY A 297 15.72 -21.81 -2.13
C GLY A 297 15.61 -22.17 -0.66
N LEU A 298 15.16 -21.22 0.13
CA LEU A 298 14.97 -21.34 1.56
C LEU A 298 13.70 -20.60 1.98
N LEU A 299 12.79 -21.32 2.62
CA LEU A 299 11.74 -20.75 3.45
C LEU A 299 11.95 -21.25 4.86
N VAL A 300 12.01 -20.32 5.82
CA VAL A 300 11.97 -20.62 7.25
C VAL A 300 10.80 -19.87 7.85
N ASP A 301 9.87 -20.59 8.44
CA ASP A 301 8.92 -20.10 9.42
C ASP A 301 9.40 -20.59 10.79
N SER A 302 9.49 -19.69 11.77
CA SER A 302 10.13 -20.01 13.05
C SER A 302 9.16 -20.30 14.18
N GLU A 303 8.02 -19.62 14.24
CA GLU A 303 7.06 -19.69 15.34
C GLU A 303 5.67 -19.36 14.83
N GLY A 304 4.70 -20.27 14.99
CA GLY A 304 3.37 -19.91 14.53
C GLY A 304 2.32 -21.00 14.55
N LYS A 305 1.23 -20.71 13.85
CA LYS A 305 0.26 -21.70 13.45
C LYS A 305 -0.23 -21.35 12.06
N ASP A 306 0.35 -22.00 11.08
CA ASP A 306 0.49 -21.42 9.76
C ASP A 306 -0.30 -22.14 8.70
N HIS A 307 -0.54 -21.41 7.61
CA HIS A 307 -1.35 -21.87 6.50
C HIS A 307 -0.58 -21.76 5.20
N TYR A 308 -0.13 -22.92 4.69
CA TYR A 308 0.60 -23.00 3.44
C TYR A 308 -0.32 -23.44 2.29
N ALA A 309 -0.25 -22.72 1.17
CA ALA A 309 -1.02 -22.98 -0.03
C ALA A 309 -0.16 -22.87 -1.29
N THR A 310 -0.10 -23.97 -2.04
CA THR A 310 0.58 -24.07 -3.34
C THR A 310 -0.18 -24.96 -4.31
N THR A 311 -0.03 -24.68 -5.61
CA THR A 311 -0.59 -25.50 -6.69
C THR A 311 0.45 -26.32 -7.46
N GLU A 312 1.75 -26.06 -7.25
CA GLU A 312 2.83 -26.75 -7.97
C GLU A 312 3.20 -28.09 -7.33
N GLU A 313 3.55 -29.07 -8.18
CA GLU A 313 3.93 -30.43 -7.75
C GLU A 313 5.17 -30.44 -6.86
N LEU A 314 6.09 -29.50 -7.08
CA LEU A 314 7.29 -29.37 -6.26
C LEU A 314 6.95 -28.95 -4.82
N GLY A 315 5.85 -28.22 -4.60
CA GLY A 315 5.31 -27.94 -3.27
C GLY A 315 6.28 -27.21 -2.33
N GLN A 316 6.47 -27.75 -1.13
CA GLN A 316 7.36 -27.22 -0.09
C GLN A 316 8.73 -27.91 -0.10
N GLY A 317 9.82 -27.12 -0.14
CA GLY A 317 11.17 -27.61 0.12
C GLY A 317 11.68 -28.61 -0.92
N SER A 318 11.52 -28.30 -2.20
CA SER A 318 11.91 -29.18 -3.31
C SER A 318 12.96 -28.55 -4.23
N ALA A 319 13.51 -29.35 -5.14
CA ALA A 319 14.42 -28.85 -6.16
C ALA A 319 14.37 -29.70 -7.43
N ASN A 320 14.48 -29.05 -8.60
CA ASN A 320 14.52 -29.75 -9.87
C ASN A 320 15.96 -29.93 -10.40
N GLN A 321 16.16 -30.94 -11.26
CA GLN A 321 17.41 -31.16 -11.95
C GLN A 321 17.36 -30.53 -13.34
N THR A 322 18.28 -29.62 -13.63
CA THR A 322 18.37 -29.02 -14.96
C THR A 322 19.83 -28.94 -15.41
N ARG A 323 20.12 -29.19 -16.70
CA ARG A 323 21.49 -29.13 -17.26
C ARG A 323 22.52 -30.04 -16.56
N GLY A 324 22.08 -31.11 -15.89
CA GLY A 324 22.95 -32.10 -15.24
C GLY A 324 23.42 -31.76 -13.83
N PHE A 325 22.94 -30.65 -13.25
CA PHE A 325 23.13 -30.28 -11.85
C PHE A 325 21.78 -30.32 -11.13
N GLY A 326 21.76 -30.39 -9.80
CA GLY A 326 20.54 -30.24 -9.00
C GLY A 326 20.53 -28.89 -8.27
N GLY A 327 19.37 -28.45 -7.82
CA GLY A 327 19.23 -27.34 -6.87
C GLY A 327 19.09 -27.82 -5.42
N ILE A 328 19.12 -26.91 -4.46
CA ILE A 328 18.82 -27.15 -3.04
C ILE A 328 17.54 -26.38 -2.73
N GLY A 329 16.53 -27.06 -2.21
CA GLY A 329 15.32 -26.43 -1.68
C GLY A 329 15.15 -26.83 -0.23
N ILE A 330 14.95 -25.87 0.65
CA ILE A 330 14.79 -26.07 2.08
C ILE A 330 13.52 -25.36 2.51
N PHE A 331 12.63 -26.11 3.15
CA PHE A 331 11.47 -25.57 3.84
C PHE A 331 11.55 -25.99 5.29
N LEU A 332 11.47 -25.04 6.20
CA LEU A 332 11.50 -25.30 7.64
C LEU A 332 10.34 -24.56 8.27
N ASP A 333 9.41 -25.30 8.82
CA ASP A 333 8.47 -24.83 9.83
C ASP A 333 8.97 -25.39 11.17
N LEU A 334 9.22 -24.51 12.13
CA LEU A 334 9.92 -24.86 13.36
C LEU A 334 9.01 -24.96 14.59
N GLU A 335 7.76 -24.54 14.52
CA GLU A 335 6.77 -24.67 15.60
C GLU A 335 5.36 -24.42 15.07
N GLY A 336 4.43 -25.36 15.27
CA GLY A 336 3.02 -25.05 15.03
C GLY A 336 2.07 -26.24 15.06
N GLU A 337 0.81 -25.99 14.70
CA GLU A 337 -0.16 -26.99 14.28
C GLU A 337 -0.72 -26.54 12.92
N ASP A 338 -0.09 -26.99 11.84
CA ASP A 338 -0.10 -26.24 10.58
C ASP A 338 -0.97 -26.90 9.52
N SER A 339 -1.26 -26.15 8.45
CA SER A 339 -2.09 -26.64 7.37
C SER A 339 -1.38 -26.57 6.02
N TYR A 340 -1.42 -27.72 5.32
CA TYR A 340 -0.80 -27.89 4.01
C TYR A 340 -1.84 -28.37 2.97
N PRO A 341 -1.61 -28.11 1.67
CA PRO A 341 -2.51 -28.58 0.62
C PRO A 341 -2.48 -30.10 0.50
N ARG A 342 -3.64 -30.70 0.24
CA ARG A 342 -3.69 -32.15 0.00
C ARG A 342 -2.96 -32.51 -1.29
N GLY A 343 -2.00 -33.42 -1.18
CA GLY A 343 -1.28 -33.97 -2.33
C GLY A 343 0.02 -33.27 -2.68
N THR A 344 0.45 -32.28 -1.89
CA THR A 344 1.83 -31.77 -1.89
C THR A 344 2.70 -32.62 -0.96
N HIS A 345 3.99 -32.30 -0.87
CA HIS A 345 4.92 -33.00 0.01
C HIS A 345 4.83 -32.58 1.48
N GLY A 346 4.39 -31.35 1.75
CA GLY A 346 4.28 -30.80 3.10
C GLY A 346 3.26 -31.55 3.96
N GLU A 347 3.63 -31.81 5.21
CA GLU A 347 2.81 -32.47 6.22
C GLU A 347 3.10 -31.92 7.61
N ASP A 348 2.03 -31.65 8.37
CA ASP A 348 2.07 -31.20 9.76
C ASP A 348 2.83 -32.18 10.67
N GLY A 349 3.81 -31.68 11.43
CA GLY A 349 4.68 -32.44 12.32
C GLY A 349 5.54 -33.53 11.65
N GLY A 350 5.88 -33.35 10.37
CA GLY A 350 6.55 -34.35 9.54
C GLY A 350 7.90 -33.93 8.96
N PHE A 351 8.52 -34.88 8.24
CA PHE A 351 9.75 -34.63 7.48
C PHE A 351 9.61 -35.27 6.10
N TRP A 352 9.89 -34.48 5.08
CA TRP A 352 9.86 -34.94 3.70
C TRP A 352 11.12 -34.56 2.94
N ALA A 353 11.40 -35.32 1.89
CA ALA A 353 12.45 -35.03 0.95
C ALA A 353 11.93 -35.27 -0.46
N SER A 354 12.22 -34.34 -1.36
CA SER A 354 11.66 -34.36 -2.71
C SER A 354 12.65 -33.78 -3.73
N GLY A 355 12.43 -34.11 -5.01
CA GLY A 355 13.29 -33.62 -6.08
C GLY A 355 14.73 -34.14 -6.00
N MET A 356 15.70 -33.35 -6.46
CA MET A 356 17.11 -33.77 -6.52
C MET A 356 17.92 -33.48 -5.24
N TRP A 357 17.66 -32.39 -4.52
CA TRP A 357 18.25 -32.14 -3.18
C TRP A 357 17.31 -31.34 -2.26
N GLY A 358 16.00 -31.51 -2.42
CA GLY A 358 15.00 -30.83 -1.60
C GLY A 358 14.72 -31.55 -0.29
N ALA A 359 14.54 -30.78 0.79
CA ALA A 359 14.04 -31.26 2.06
C ALA A 359 13.07 -30.25 2.67
N GLY A 360 12.05 -30.76 3.36
CA GLY A 360 11.19 -29.98 4.21
C GLY A 360 10.96 -30.65 5.55
N MET A 361 10.75 -29.85 6.58
CA MET A 361 10.45 -30.31 7.92
C MET A 361 9.47 -29.35 8.56
N ASP A 362 8.56 -29.93 9.32
CA ASP A 362 7.64 -29.26 10.21
C ASP A 362 7.86 -29.87 11.59
N LEU A 363 8.08 -29.00 12.58
CA LEU A 363 8.26 -29.42 13.96
C LEU A 363 6.97 -29.18 14.74
N PRO A 364 6.48 -30.20 15.46
CA PRO A 364 5.31 -30.02 16.29
C PRO A 364 5.63 -28.98 17.35
N ARG A 365 4.62 -28.21 17.74
CA ARG A 365 4.73 -27.23 18.81
C ARG A 365 5.51 -27.76 20.02
N VAL A 366 6.79 -27.36 20.14
CA VAL A 366 7.53 -27.55 21.37
C VAL A 366 7.02 -26.45 22.27
N ILE A 367 6.25 -26.78 23.29
CA ILE A 367 5.82 -25.82 24.32
C ILE A 367 7.06 -25.33 25.08
N SER A 368 7.84 -24.49 24.44
CA SER A 368 8.54 -23.38 25.03
C SER A 368 7.41 -22.40 25.37
N ARG A 369 7.05 -22.31 26.64
CA ARG A 369 6.29 -21.14 27.07
C ARG A 369 7.18 -19.95 26.73
N GLU A 370 6.93 -19.28 25.62
CA GLU A 370 7.23 -17.86 25.62
C GLU A 370 6.45 -17.29 26.81
N GLU A 371 7.21 -16.75 27.76
CA GLU A 371 6.65 -15.90 28.81
C GLU A 371 6.08 -14.70 28.08
N GLN A 372 4.86 -14.81 27.53
CA GLN A 372 4.02 -13.65 27.34
C GLN A 372 4.12 -12.89 28.64
N LEU A 373 4.69 -11.69 28.57
CA LEU A 373 5.04 -10.98 29.78
C LEU A 373 3.75 -10.81 30.55
N GLU A 374 3.70 -11.40 31.73
CA GLU A 374 2.50 -11.31 32.53
C GLU A 374 2.32 -9.83 32.90
N PRO A 375 1.10 -9.29 32.81
CA PRO A 375 0.88 -7.88 33.09
C PRO A 375 1.44 -7.52 34.46
N ASP A 376 2.14 -6.39 34.56
CA ASP A 376 2.55 -5.90 35.87
C ASP A 376 1.32 -5.35 36.62
N THR A 377 0.65 -6.26 37.33
CA THR A 377 -0.54 -5.92 38.13
C THR A 377 -0.24 -4.96 39.29
N LEU A 378 1.03 -4.61 39.53
CA LEU A 378 1.45 -3.59 40.51
C LEU A 378 1.41 -2.18 39.93
N LEU A 379 1.13 -1.99 38.64
CA LEU A 379 0.89 -0.65 38.09
C LEU A 379 -0.34 -0.03 38.76
N GLU A 380 -0.09 1.03 39.54
CA GLU A 380 -1.13 1.72 40.31
C GLU A 380 -1.61 3.01 39.63
N THR A 381 -0.83 3.58 38.71
CA THR A 381 -1.15 4.86 38.07
C THR A 381 -1.70 4.71 36.66
N ILE A 382 -2.58 5.62 36.27
CA ILE A 382 -3.16 5.66 34.92
C ILE A 382 -2.08 5.94 33.86
N GLU A 383 -1.05 6.72 34.22
CA GLU A 383 0.09 7.01 33.35
C GLU A 383 0.84 5.73 32.96
N ASP A 384 1.25 4.92 33.94
CA ASP A 384 1.97 3.67 33.67
C ASP A 384 1.11 2.68 32.87
N ILE A 385 -0.18 2.57 33.20
CA ILE A 385 -1.11 1.69 32.48
C ILE A 385 -1.29 2.19 31.03
N PHE A 386 -1.32 3.50 30.81
CA PHE A 386 -1.45 4.05 29.46
C PHE A 386 -0.20 3.80 28.61
N GLU A 387 1.01 3.89 29.19
CA GLU A 387 2.25 3.53 28.48
C GLU A 387 2.23 2.08 27.99
N GLU A 388 1.75 1.14 28.82
CA GLU A 388 1.57 -0.26 28.43
C GLU A 388 0.48 -0.44 27.35
N ALA A 389 -0.61 0.32 27.44
CA ALA A 389 -1.71 0.26 26.47
C ALA A 389 -1.30 0.80 25.08
N ALA A 390 -0.26 1.64 25.04
CA ALA A 390 0.33 2.26 23.87
C ALA A 390 1.58 1.51 23.35
N LEU A 391 1.75 0.23 23.70
CA LEU A 391 2.73 -0.65 23.04
C LEU A 391 2.08 -1.40 21.86
N TRP A 392 2.93 -1.91 20.96
CA TRP A 392 2.50 -2.83 19.90
C TRP A 392 1.90 -4.11 20.49
N GLU A 393 0.70 -4.48 20.02
CA GLU A 393 -0.06 -5.65 20.51
C GLU A 393 0.37 -6.96 19.82
N VAL A 394 1.67 -7.17 19.69
CA VAL A 394 2.30 -8.33 19.01
C VAL A 394 3.12 -9.16 19.99
N SER A 395 3.44 -10.40 19.62
CA SER A 395 4.35 -11.26 20.38
C SER A 395 4.10 -11.30 21.92
N GLU A 396 5.14 -10.99 22.72
CA GLU A 396 5.18 -11.02 24.18
C GLU A 396 4.29 -9.96 24.85
N ASN A 397 3.97 -8.87 24.14
CA ASN A 397 3.20 -7.74 24.67
C ASN A 397 1.69 -7.91 24.50
N LYS A 398 1.23 -8.86 23.69
CA LYS A 398 -0.20 -9.11 23.41
C LYS A 398 -1.05 -9.18 24.69
N LYS A 399 -0.57 -9.88 25.73
CA LYS A 399 -1.25 -9.93 27.04
C LYS A 399 -1.18 -8.62 27.83
N ARG A 400 -0.01 -7.97 27.87
CA ARG A 400 0.20 -6.70 28.60
C ARG A 400 -0.67 -5.59 28.05
N VAL A 401 -0.64 -5.39 26.74
CA VAL A 401 -1.40 -4.36 26.05
C VAL A 401 -2.90 -4.57 26.24
N ARG A 402 -3.39 -5.80 26.05
CA ARG A 402 -4.81 -6.13 26.28
C ARG A 402 -5.22 -5.88 27.73
N TRP A 403 -4.42 -6.36 28.69
CA TRP A 403 -4.68 -6.11 30.10
C TRP A 403 -4.67 -4.62 30.42
N ALA A 404 -3.72 -3.85 29.90
CA ALA A 404 -3.60 -2.43 30.14
C ALA A 404 -4.79 -1.66 29.58
N ARG A 405 -5.24 -1.97 28.35
CA ARG A 405 -6.45 -1.39 27.75
C ARG A 405 -7.70 -1.75 28.54
N GLU A 406 -7.87 -3.01 28.94
CA GLU A 406 -8.96 -3.44 29.83
C GLU A 406 -8.93 -2.67 31.15
N ARG A 407 -7.73 -2.49 31.73
CA ARG A 407 -7.54 -1.77 32.98
C ARG A 407 -7.88 -0.29 32.83
N LEU A 408 -7.47 0.39 31.75
CA LEU A 408 -7.89 1.77 31.46
C LEU A 408 -9.42 1.90 31.42
N VAL A 409 -10.12 0.94 30.82
CA VAL A 409 -11.59 0.91 30.79
C VAL A 409 -12.17 0.80 32.21
N GLU A 410 -11.56 0.01 33.10
CA GLU A 410 -11.98 -0.09 34.50
C GLU A 410 -11.83 1.23 35.28
N PHE A 411 -10.85 2.07 34.93
CA PHE A 411 -10.67 3.42 35.50
C PHE A 411 -11.70 4.44 34.97
N CYS A 412 -12.45 4.11 33.90
CA CYS A 412 -13.58 4.89 33.40
C CYS A 412 -13.26 6.39 33.21
N MET A 413 -13.90 7.26 34.02
CA MET A 413 -13.78 8.71 33.90
C MET A 413 -12.38 9.22 34.21
N GLU A 414 -11.66 8.57 35.14
CA GLU A 414 -10.29 8.98 35.47
C GLU A 414 -9.34 8.75 34.27
N ALA A 415 -9.52 7.64 33.55
CA ALA A 415 -8.77 7.37 32.32
C ALA A 415 -9.16 8.34 31.20
N ILE A 416 -10.46 8.64 31.05
CA ILE A 416 -10.95 9.63 30.08
C ILE A 416 -10.36 11.02 30.37
N GLU A 417 -10.36 11.47 31.62
CA GLU A 417 -9.78 12.75 32.04
C GLU A 417 -8.28 12.77 31.69
N TYR A 418 -7.53 11.74 32.07
CA TYR A 418 -6.10 11.64 31.75
C TYR A 418 -5.83 11.69 30.25
N VAL A 419 -6.46 10.83 29.45
CA VAL A 419 -6.16 10.80 28.00
C VAL A 419 -6.56 12.09 27.32
N CYS A 420 -7.68 12.69 27.73
CA CYS A 420 -8.19 13.90 27.11
C CYS A 420 -7.38 15.14 27.54
N GLU A 421 -6.88 15.22 28.78
CA GLU A 421 -6.11 16.37 29.25
C GLU A 421 -4.63 16.28 28.85
N GLU A 422 -4.02 15.09 28.96
CA GLU A 422 -2.56 14.92 28.87
C GLU A 422 -2.10 14.27 27.56
N LYS A 423 -2.91 13.41 26.92
CA LYS A 423 -2.46 12.56 25.79
C LYS A 423 -3.11 12.83 24.44
N ILE A 424 -4.22 13.56 24.40
CA ILE A 424 -4.98 13.81 23.15
C ILE A 424 -4.19 14.60 22.09
N ASP A 425 -3.13 15.32 22.49
CA ASP A 425 -2.18 16.03 21.60
C ASP A 425 -1.01 15.13 21.14
N THR A 426 -1.20 13.82 21.18
CA THR A 426 -0.17 12.86 20.78
C THR A 426 0.10 12.88 19.27
N LYS A 427 1.39 12.78 18.92
CA LYS A 427 1.88 12.45 17.56
C LYS A 427 2.07 10.94 17.34
N SER A 428 2.02 10.13 18.40
CA SER A 428 2.24 8.69 18.31
C SER A 428 0.95 7.99 17.88
N GLY A 429 1.03 7.23 16.79
CA GLY A 429 -0.07 6.36 16.35
C GLY A 429 -0.48 5.34 17.42
N LEU A 430 0.49 4.82 18.20
CA LEU A 430 0.23 3.88 19.29
C LEU A 430 -0.52 4.50 20.47
N GLU A 431 -0.14 5.70 20.88
CA GLU A 431 -0.90 6.44 21.90
C GLU A 431 -2.31 6.76 21.39
N LEU A 432 -2.45 7.23 20.14
CA LEU A 432 -3.77 7.51 19.55
C LEU A 432 -4.65 6.25 19.49
N ARG A 433 -4.07 5.09 19.17
CA ARG A 433 -4.76 3.78 19.17
C ARG A 433 -5.21 3.37 20.56
N ALA A 434 -4.39 3.57 21.59
CA ALA A 434 -4.79 3.33 22.98
C ALA A 434 -5.98 4.22 23.39
N ILE A 435 -5.99 5.49 22.96
CA ILE A 435 -7.11 6.41 23.17
C ILE A 435 -8.35 5.96 22.38
N GLU A 436 -8.18 5.51 21.13
CA GLU A 436 -9.27 4.99 20.29
C GLU A 436 -9.94 3.77 20.92
N GLU A 437 -9.17 2.80 21.41
CA GLU A 437 -9.70 1.61 22.09
C GLU A 437 -10.49 1.98 23.35
N LEU A 438 -9.98 2.93 24.15
CA LEU A 438 -10.72 3.47 25.30
C LEU A 438 -12.00 4.19 24.85
N ALA A 439 -11.96 4.96 23.77
CA ALA A 439 -13.10 5.68 23.21
C ALA A 439 -14.19 4.73 22.69
N LEU A 440 -13.80 3.64 22.03
CA LEU A 440 -14.69 2.61 21.53
C LEU A 440 -15.32 1.79 22.67
N ALA A 441 -14.58 1.57 23.77
CA ALA A 441 -15.09 0.90 24.95
C ALA A 441 -16.05 1.77 25.79
N LEU A 442 -15.84 3.10 25.79
CA LEU A 442 -16.61 4.07 26.59
C LEU A 442 -17.17 5.24 25.75
N PRO A 443 -17.92 5.00 24.66
CA PRO A 443 -18.27 6.01 23.67
C PRO A 443 -19.15 7.13 24.26
N ASP A 444 -20.15 6.77 25.06
CA ASP A 444 -21.07 7.75 25.67
C ASP A 444 -20.36 8.65 26.71
N SER A 445 -19.36 8.10 27.41
CA SER A 445 -18.64 8.79 28.48
C SER A 445 -17.57 9.73 27.93
N ILE A 446 -16.88 9.33 26.85
CA ILE A 446 -15.81 10.14 26.25
C ILE A 446 -16.35 11.25 25.33
N LEU A 447 -17.53 11.05 24.74
CA LEU A 447 -18.14 11.95 23.77
C LEU A 447 -18.16 13.42 24.22
N PRO A 448 -18.61 13.78 25.45
CA PRO A 448 -18.59 15.17 25.91
C PRO A 448 -17.19 15.80 25.89
N SER A 449 -16.16 15.02 26.26
CA SER A 449 -14.76 15.48 26.28
C SER A 449 -14.21 15.72 24.88
N LEU A 450 -14.57 14.87 23.91
CA LEU A 450 -14.18 15.04 22.51
C LEU A 450 -14.90 16.23 21.84
N LEU A 451 -16.19 16.43 22.14
CA LEU A 451 -16.96 17.56 21.61
C LEU A 451 -16.43 18.91 22.08
N ASP A 452 -16.03 19.03 23.35
CA ASP A 452 -15.43 20.24 23.90
C ASP A 452 -14.11 20.60 23.17
N ARG A 453 -13.33 19.56 22.82
CA ARG A 453 -12.02 19.69 22.15
C ARG A 453 -12.08 20.04 20.68
N LEU A 454 -13.25 20.01 20.04
CA LEU A 454 -13.43 20.58 18.69
C LEU A 454 -13.11 22.08 18.63
N GLN A 455 -13.01 22.75 19.78
CA GLN A 455 -12.69 24.18 19.93
C GLN A 455 -11.32 24.42 20.57
N ASP A 456 -10.49 23.39 20.75
CA ASP A 456 -9.15 23.55 21.33
C ASP A 456 -8.27 24.42 20.42
N GLN A 457 -7.40 25.23 21.03
CA GLN A 457 -6.47 26.10 20.29
C GLN A 457 -5.43 25.28 19.52
N ARG A 458 -5.09 24.09 20.00
CA ARG A 458 -4.10 23.19 19.40
C ARG A 458 -4.70 22.42 18.22
N PRO A 459 -4.14 22.54 17.00
CA PRO A 459 -4.69 21.87 15.81
C PRO A 459 -4.78 20.35 15.94
N ARG A 460 -3.75 19.71 16.52
CA ARG A 460 -3.71 18.26 16.66
C ARG A 460 -4.76 17.72 17.62
N VAL A 461 -5.03 18.43 18.72
CA VAL A 461 -6.14 18.07 19.62
C VAL A 461 -7.48 18.10 18.89
N ARG A 462 -7.71 19.12 18.04
CA ARG A 462 -8.91 19.16 17.20
C ARG A 462 -8.94 17.98 16.23
N ALA A 463 -7.85 17.72 15.52
CA ALA A 463 -7.75 16.64 14.53
C ALA A 463 -7.99 15.26 15.15
N ASN A 464 -7.30 14.91 16.24
CA ASN A 464 -7.48 13.65 16.96
C ASN A 464 -8.90 13.53 17.51
N SER A 465 -9.49 14.62 18.02
CA SER A 465 -10.88 14.60 18.48
C SER A 465 -11.87 14.36 17.34
N ILE A 466 -11.67 15.01 16.17
CA ILE A 466 -12.49 14.79 14.96
C ILE A 466 -12.38 13.32 14.50
N TYR A 467 -11.16 12.78 14.45
CA TYR A 467 -10.89 11.40 14.10
C TYR A 467 -11.63 10.43 15.03
N LEU A 468 -11.48 10.58 16.35
CA LEU A 468 -12.10 9.71 17.36
C LEU A 468 -13.62 9.77 17.31
N LEU A 469 -14.23 10.95 17.12
CA LEU A 469 -15.69 11.10 16.96
C LEU A 469 -16.22 10.32 15.74
N GLY A 470 -15.43 10.26 14.66
CA GLY A 470 -15.70 9.42 13.49
C GLY A 470 -15.69 7.94 13.84
N LYS A 471 -14.63 7.48 14.50
CA LYS A 471 -14.43 6.06 14.88
C LYS A 471 -15.48 5.55 15.87
N THR A 472 -15.88 6.37 16.85
CA THR A 472 -16.97 6.03 17.78
C THR A 472 -18.35 6.05 17.14
N LYS A 473 -18.46 6.48 15.87
CA LYS A 473 -19.73 6.62 15.12
C LYS A 473 -20.78 7.43 15.88
N ALA A 474 -20.35 8.46 16.59
CA ALA A 474 -21.22 9.27 17.45
C ALA A 474 -22.12 10.19 16.61
N SER A 475 -23.36 9.79 16.37
CA SER A 475 -24.32 10.57 15.56
C SER A 475 -24.61 11.96 16.16
N GLU A 476 -24.55 12.08 17.47
CA GLU A 476 -24.71 13.32 18.23
C GLU A 476 -23.61 14.34 17.90
N ALA A 477 -22.47 13.89 17.36
CA ALA A 477 -21.38 14.74 16.92
C ALA A 477 -21.61 15.38 15.54
N ILE A 478 -22.65 15.00 14.80
CA ILE A 478 -22.90 15.53 13.44
C ILE A 478 -23.07 17.05 13.45
N PRO A 479 -23.95 17.68 14.26
CA PRO A 479 -24.09 19.14 14.21
C PRO A 479 -22.80 19.88 14.62
N PRO A 480 -22.07 19.48 15.68
CA PRO A 480 -20.75 20.04 16.00
C PRO A 480 -19.70 19.85 14.89
N LEU A 481 -19.65 18.68 14.25
CA LEU A 481 -18.73 18.40 13.15
C LEU A 481 -19.07 19.22 11.90
N VAL A 482 -20.35 19.38 11.56
CA VAL A 482 -20.80 20.26 10.46
C VAL A 482 -20.43 21.71 10.72
N GLU A 483 -20.49 22.17 11.97
CA GLU A 483 -19.99 23.50 12.34
C GLU A 483 -18.46 23.56 12.23
N ALA A 484 -17.75 22.53 12.70
CA ALA A 484 -16.29 22.43 12.59
C ALA A 484 -15.81 22.45 11.13
N LEU A 485 -16.55 21.82 10.21
CA LEU A 485 -16.29 21.80 8.76
C LEU A 485 -16.31 23.22 8.16
N LYS A 486 -17.05 24.16 8.74
CA LYS A 486 -17.18 25.54 8.25
C LYS A 486 -16.08 26.47 8.77
N LYS A 487 -15.25 26.00 9.71
CA LYS A 487 -14.19 26.81 10.32
C LYS A 487 -12.89 26.66 9.54
N ALA A 488 -12.28 27.79 9.19
CA ALA A 488 -11.02 27.82 8.46
C ALA A 488 -9.84 27.17 9.22
N GLU A 489 -9.94 27.04 10.54
CA GLU A 489 -8.93 26.41 11.40
C GLU A 489 -8.91 24.88 11.34
N ASN A 490 -9.90 24.25 10.72
CA ASN A 490 -9.98 22.81 10.55
C ASN A 490 -9.79 22.44 9.08
N LYS A 491 -8.94 21.45 8.79
CA LYS A 491 -8.81 20.92 7.44
C LYS A 491 -10.11 20.17 7.08
N PRO A 492 -10.82 20.52 6.00
CA PRO A 492 -12.07 19.87 5.63
C PRO A 492 -11.95 18.35 5.48
N ARG A 493 -10.79 17.85 4.99
CA ARG A 493 -10.52 16.41 4.80
C ARG A 493 -10.80 15.58 6.06
N TRP A 494 -10.38 16.06 7.23
CA TRP A 494 -10.52 15.34 8.50
C TRP A 494 -11.98 15.24 8.92
N VAL A 495 -12.70 16.36 8.83
CA VAL A 495 -14.11 16.44 9.23
C VAL A 495 -15.00 15.63 8.27
N LEU A 496 -14.74 15.72 6.96
CA LEU A 496 -15.45 14.93 5.95
C LEU A 496 -15.24 13.44 6.16
N SER A 497 -14.01 13.01 6.47
CA SER A 497 -13.70 11.61 6.79
C SER A 497 -14.50 11.13 7.99
N ALA A 498 -14.50 11.90 9.09
CA ALA A 498 -15.24 11.57 10.31
C ALA A 498 -16.76 11.49 10.08
N LEU A 499 -17.34 12.43 9.32
CA LEU A 499 -18.76 12.37 8.93
C LEU A 499 -19.08 11.13 8.08
N GLY A 500 -18.15 10.73 7.21
CA GLY A 500 -18.24 9.49 6.45
C GLY A 500 -18.21 8.24 7.32
N ASP A 501 -17.35 8.19 8.34
CA ASP A 501 -17.22 7.08 9.29
C ASP A 501 -18.45 6.93 10.19
N ILE A 502 -19.06 8.05 10.59
CA ILE A 502 -20.37 8.07 11.28
C ILE A 502 -21.46 7.46 10.39
N GLY A 503 -21.42 7.74 9.08
CA GLY A 503 -22.22 7.01 8.08
C GLY A 503 -23.71 7.35 8.06
N THR A 504 -24.11 8.50 8.60
CA THR A 504 -25.52 8.96 8.58
C THR A 504 -25.82 9.86 7.39
N THR A 505 -27.10 10.03 7.07
CA THR A 505 -27.56 10.84 5.93
C THR A 505 -27.79 12.31 6.27
N GLU A 506 -27.72 12.68 7.54
CA GLU A 506 -27.96 14.04 8.03
C GLU A 506 -26.99 15.09 7.45
N PRO A 507 -25.66 14.85 7.33
CA PRO A 507 -24.72 15.86 6.85
C PRO A 507 -24.62 15.99 5.32
N LEU A 508 -25.44 15.26 4.54
CA LEU A 508 -25.27 15.18 3.08
C LEU A 508 -25.28 16.54 2.39
N SER A 509 -26.20 17.44 2.78
CA SER A 509 -26.27 18.80 2.21
C SER A 509 -25.05 19.65 2.52
N ASP A 510 -24.36 19.38 3.63
CA ASP A 510 -23.14 20.08 4.03
C ASP A 510 -21.89 19.46 3.39
N ILE A 511 -21.93 18.17 3.02
CA ILE A 511 -20.84 17.47 2.31
C ILE A 511 -20.83 17.78 0.81
N HIS A 512 -21.99 17.84 0.14
CA HIS A 512 -22.06 18.01 -1.33
C HIS A 512 -21.26 19.19 -1.90
N PRO A 513 -21.19 20.38 -1.27
CA PRO A 513 -20.38 21.50 -1.77
C PRO A 513 -18.88 21.18 -1.88
N TYR A 514 -18.36 20.28 -1.02
CA TYR A 514 -16.93 19.96 -0.97
C TYR A 514 -16.45 19.10 -2.14
N LEU A 515 -17.35 18.48 -2.91
CA LEU A 515 -17.01 17.86 -4.19
C LEU A 515 -16.53 18.87 -5.24
N ARG A 516 -16.77 20.17 -5.03
CA ARG A 516 -16.29 21.27 -5.90
C ARG A 516 -15.34 22.21 -5.15
N SER A 517 -14.72 21.73 -4.07
CA SER A 517 -13.73 22.50 -3.32
C SER A 517 -12.50 22.81 -4.20
N GLU A 518 -11.87 23.97 -3.99
CA GLU A 518 -10.57 24.28 -4.62
C GLU A 518 -9.48 23.33 -4.09
N ASP A 519 -9.61 22.85 -2.86
CA ASP A 519 -8.74 21.86 -2.24
C ASP A 519 -9.07 20.44 -2.75
N GLU A 520 -8.12 19.82 -3.46
CA GLU A 520 -8.22 18.46 -3.99
C GLU A 520 -8.47 17.43 -2.87
N THR A 521 -7.82 17.57 -1.71
CA THR A 521 -7.95 16.62 -0.60
C THR A 521 -9.36 16.65 -0.01
N ALA A 522 -9.99 17.83 0.04
CA ALA A 522 -11.39 17.98 0.42
C ALA A 522 -12.34 17.34 -0.60
N ARG A 523 -12.05 17.44 -1.90
CA ARG A 523 -12.85 16.77 -2.95
C ARG A 523 -12.79 15.23 -2.82
N ILE A 524 -11.59 14.69 -2.60
CA ILE A 524 -11.37 13.25 -2.37
C ILE A 524 -12.14 12.79 -1.13
N ALA A 525 -11.96 13.49 0.00
CA ALA A 525 -12.60 13.15 1.27
C ALA A 525 -14.13 13.24 1.18
N ALA A 526 -14.67 14.22 0.47
CA ALA A 526 -16.11 14.34 0.23
C ALA A 526 -16.64 13.14 -0.57
N ALA A 527 -15.99 12.76 -1.67
CA ALA A 527 -16.39 11.60 -2.46
C ALA A 527 -16.35 10.31 -1.63
N ALA A 528 -15.26 10.08 -0.89
CA ALA A 528 -15.11 8.93 -0.01
C ALA A 528 -16.18 8.87 1.09
N ALA A 529 -16.46 10.01 1.75
CA ALA A 529 -17.49 10.10 2.79
C ALA A 529 -18.88 9.74 2.25
N LEU A 530 -19.25 10.27 1.07
CA LEU A 530 -20.52 9.94 0.43
C LEU A 530 -20.60 8.45 0.04
N GLY A 531 -19.48 7.84 -0.33
CA GLY A 531 -19.35 6.41 -0.59
C GLY A 531 -19.51 5.55 0.67
N LYS A 532 -19.06 6.02 1.84
CA LYS A 532 -19.30 5.37 3.14
C LYS A 532 -20.77 5.50 3.58
N ILE A 533 -21.39 6.65 3.35
CA ILE A 533 -22.81 6.93 3.69
C ILE A 533 -23.78 6.16 2.76
N ARG A 534 -23.39 5.89 1.51
CA ARG A 534 -24.14 5.09 0.52
C ARG A 534 -25.57 5.60 0.24
N ASN A 535 -25.77 6.92 0.25
CA ASN A 535 -27.10 7.49 0.01
C ASN A 535 -27.33 7.84 -1.48
N PRO A 536 -28.43 7.37 -2.10
CA PRO A 536 -28.74 7.65 -3.50
C PRO A 536 -28.88 9.14 -3.88
N THR A 537 -29.19 10.02 -2.92
CA THR A 537 -29.29 11.47 -3.22
C THR A 537 -27.95 12.09 -3.65
N SER A 538 -26.83 11.43 -3.35
CA SER A 538 -25.48 11.87 -3.69
C SER A 538 -25.05 11.47 -5.10
N ILE A 539 -25.76 10.56 -5.78
CA ILE A 539 -25.34 9.98 -7.06
C ILE A 539 -25.10 11.07 -8.11
N SER A 540 -26.02 12.03 -8.25
CA SER A 540 -25.87 13.10 -9.26
C SER A 540 -24.60 13.94 -9.08
N TYR A 541 -24.20 14.19 -7.83
CA TYR A 541 -22.98 14.92 -7.51
C TYR A 541 -21.72 14.08 -7.77
N LEU A 542 -21.78 12.79 -7.45
CA LEU A 542 -20.67 11.87 -7.69
C LEU A 542 -20.44 11.61 -9.19
N VAL A 543 -21.51 11.52 -9.99
CA VAL A 543 -21.41 11.43 -11.46
C VAL A 543 -20.74 12.67 -12.04
N GLU A 544 -21.04 13.86 -11.53
CA GLU A 544 -20.33 15.09 -11.93
C GLU A 544 -18.85 15.07 -11.54
N ALA A 545 -18.52 14.54 -10.35
CA ALA A 545 -17.14 14.41 -9.87
C ALA A 545 -16.29 13.40 -10.67
N LEU A 546 -16.89 12.57 -11.52
CA LEU A 546 -16.14 11.75 -12.48
C LEU A 546 -15.45 12.59 -13.57
N GLY A 547 -15.86 13.85 -13.76
CA GLY A 547 -15.21 14.80 -14.65
C GLY A 547 -14.16 15.69 -13.99
N ASP A 548 -13.78 15.38 -12.75
CA ASP A 548 -12.74 16.14 -12.05
C ASP A 548 -11.38 16.04 -12.77
N GLU A 549 -10.56 17.08 -12.68
CA GLU A 549 -9.21 17.09 -13.25
C GLU A 549 -8.27 16.07 -12.59
N SER A 550 -8.44 15.82 -11.28
CA SER A 550 -7.65 14.86 -10.52
C SER A 550 -8.14 13.43 -10.73
N PHE A 551 -7.21 12.55 -11.11
CA PHE A 551 -7.48 11.12 -11.22
C PHE A 551 -7.91 10.50 -9.88
N THR A 552 -7.37 10.98 -8.76
CA THR A 552 -7.69 10.48 -7.42
C THR A 552 -9.14 10.82 -7.04
N VAL A 553 -9.61 12.04 -7.36
CA VAL A 553 -11.00 12.45 -7.15
C VAL A 553 -11.95 11.59 -7.98
N ARG A 554 -11.65 11.39 -9.27
CA ARG A 554 -12.47 10.53 -10.15
C ARG A 554 -12.57 9.10 -9.62
N THR A 555 -11.46 8.54 -9.14
CA THR A 555 -11.42 7.19 -8.57
C THR A 555 -12.23 7.10 -7.27
N ALA A 556 -12.14 8.10 -6.39
CA ALA A 556 -12.94 8.17 -5.17
C ALA A 556 -14.45 8.28 -5.48
N ALA A 557 -14.82 9.08 -6.49
CA ALA A 557 -16.20 9.21 -6.94
C ALA A 557 -16.74 7.92 -7.57
N GLU A 558 -15.94 7.22 -8.39
CA GLU A 558 -16.28 5.90 -8.92
C GLU A 558 -16.50 4.89 -7.78
N ASN A 559 -15.57 4.79 -6.84
CA ASN A 559 -15.69 3.90 -5.69
C ASN A 559 -16.93 4.21 -4.85
N ALA A 560 -17.30 5.48 -4.69
CA ALA A 560 -18.51 5.89 -4.01
C ALA A 560 -19.79 5.48 -4.76
N LEU A 561 -19.82 5.62 -6.09
CA LEU A 561 -20.93 5.16 -6.93
C LEU A 561 -21.09 3.64 -6.87
N VAL A 562 -19.98 2.90 -6.95
CA VAL A 562 -19.96 1.45 -6.79
C VAL A 562 -20.48 1.04 -5.41
N ALA A 563 -20.03 1.71 -4.34
CA ALA A 563 -20.50 1.44 -2.98
C ALA A 563 -21.99 1.74 -2.76
N ILE A 564 -22.58 2.69 -3.49
CA ILE A 564 -24.03 2.94 -3.51
C ILE A 564 -24.78 1.80 -4.25
N GLY A 565 -24.13 1.16 -5.22
CA GLY A 565 -24.66 0.01 -5.96
C GLY A 565 -25.81 0.39 -6.90
N ASP A 566 -26.83 -0.47 -6.99
CA ASP A 566 -27.87 -0.48 -8.03
C ASP A 566 -28.57 0.86 -8.28
N SER A 567 -28.74 1.65 -7.21
CA SER A 567 -29.40 2.95 -7.31
C SER A 567 -28.66 3.93 -8.22
N SER A 568 -27.34 3.73 -8.40
CA SER A 568 -26.49 4.58 -9.25
C SER A 568 -26.60 4.29 -10.74
N ILE A 569 -27.06 3.08 -11.12
CA ILE A 569 -27.00 2.58 -12.50
C ILE A 569 -27.67 3.54 -13.48
N GLN A 570 -28.90 3.99 -13.21
CA GLN A 570 -29.64 4.81 -14.16
C GLN A 570 -28.94 6.15 -14.44
N LEU A 571 -28.44 6.82 -13.40
CA LEU A 571 -27.74 8.10 -13.57
C LEU A 571 -26.35 7.93 -14.21
N MET A 572 -25.67 6.82 -13.93
CA MET A 572 -24.41 6.49 -14.61
C MET A 572 -24.65 6.19 -16.10
N LEU A 573 -25.73 5.49 -16.46
CA LEU A 573 -26.12 5.24 -17.84
C LEU A 573 -26.47 6.53 -18.58
N ASP A 574 -27.21 7.43 -17.93
CA ASP A 574 -27.53 8.74 -18.48
C ASP A 574 -26.25 9.58 -18.69
N GLY A 575 -25.22 9.40 -17.86
CA GLY A 575 -23.92 10.05 -17.99
C GLY A 575 -23.09 9.60 -19.20
N LEU A 576 -23.36 8.43 -19.79
CA LEU A 576 -22.57 7.90 -20.91
C LEU A 576 -22.71 8.70 -22.23
N THR A 577 -23.73 9.55 -22.37
CA THR A 577 -24.01 10.24 -23.64
C THR A 577 -23.21 11.52 -23.86
N ASP A 578 -22.92 12.25 -22.78
CA ASP A 578 -22.40 13.62 -22.86
C ASP A 578 -21.12 13.84 -22.02
N ALA A 579 -20.59 12.76 -21.42
CA ALA A 579 -19.36 12.79 -20.63
C ALA A 579 -18.10 12.90 -21.51
N ASP A 580 -17.06 13.56 -20.97
CA ASP A 580 -15.73 13.60 -21.58
C ASP A 580 -14.98 12.26 -21.39
N PRO A 581 -13.93 11.98 -22.17
CA PRO A 581 -13.27 10.67 -22.15
C PRO A 581 -12.80 10.17 -20.77
N PRO A 582 -12.19 11.01 -19.90
CA PRO A 582 -11.85 10.61 -18.53
C PRO A 582 -13.06 10.13 -17.71
N SER A 583 -14.17 10.88 -17.75
CA SER A 583 -15.42 10.49 -17.07
C SER A 583 -15.99 9.20 -17.63
N LEU A 584 -15.96 9.03 -18.97
CA LEU A 584 -16.48 7.85 -19.65
C LEU A 584 -15.75 6.57 -19.24
N VAL A 585 -14.43 6.62 -19.05
CA VAL A 585 -13.65 5.48 -18.56
C VAL A 585 -14.18 5.01 -17.19
N HIS A 586 -14.35 5.93 -16.24
CA HIS A 586 -14.82 5.60 -14.89
C HIS A 586 -16.29 5.18 -14.88
N LEU A 587 -17.15 5.77 -15.71
CA LEU A 587 -18.55 5.36 -15.87
C LEU A 587 -18.64 3.91 -16.38
N ILE A 588 -17.88 3.56 -17.42
CA ILE A 588 -17.85 2.21 -18.00
C ILE A 588 -17.30 1.20 -16.98
N HIS A 589 -16.18 1.53 -16.34
CA HIS A 589 -15.53 0.66 -15.37
C HIS A 589 -16.42 0.43 -14.14
N GLY A 590 -16.98 1.50 -13.56
CA GLY A 590 -17.88 1.43 -12.41
C GLY A 590 -19.17 0.66 -12.70
N LEU A 591 -19.79 0.86 -13.87
CA LEU A 591 -20.97 0.07 -14.30
C LEU A 591 -20.65 -1.42 -14.42
N GLY A 592 -19.44 -1.77 -14.88
CA GLY A 592 -18.95 -3.16 -14.92
C GLY A 592 -18.83 -3.77 -13.52
N ARG A 593 -18.24 -3.03 -12.57
CA ARG A 593 -18.09 -3.46 -11.16
C ARG A 593 -19.43 -3.63 -10.45
N ILE A 594 -20.36 -2.68 -10.59
CA ILE A 594 -21.72 -2.81 -10.03
C ILE A 594 -22.41 -4.03 -10.62
N ALA A 595 -22.30 -4.23 -11.93
CA ALA A 595 -22.92 -5.38 -12.59
C ALA A 595 -22.29 -6.73 -12.18
N GLU A 596 -21.04 -6.76 -11.70
CA GLU A 596 -20.41 -7.96 -11.15
C GLU A 596 -21.10 -8.40 -9.86
N GLU A 597 -21.40 -7.45 -8.97
CA GLU A 597 -22.07 -7.68 -7.68
C GLU A 597 -23.55 -8.06 -7.83
N LEU A 598 -24.16 -7.76 -8.98
CA LEU A 598 -25.54 -8.10 -9.34
C LEU A 598 -25.76 -9.58 -9.73
N ASP A 599 -25.59 -10.53 -8.80
CA ASP A 599 -25.70 -11.97 -9.09
C ASP A 599 -27.08 -12.62 -8.79
N THR A 600 -28.13 -11.82 -8.56
CA THR A 600 -29.48 -12.35 -8.29
C THR A 600 -30.33 -12.47 -9.56
N LEU A 601 -31.29 -13.41 -9.56
CA LEU A 601 -32.30 -13.57 -10.63
C LEU A 601 -33.13 -12.30 -10.87
N GLU A 602 -33.27 -11.47 -9.84
CA GLU A 602 -34.01 -10.21 -9.86
C GLU A 602 -33.23 -9.10 -10.58
N ALA A 603 -31.90 -9.09 -10.47
CA ALA A 603 -30.99 -8.11 -11.09
C ALA A 603 -30.67 -8.38 -12.59
N ARG A 604 -31.32 -9.37 -13.20
CA ARG A 604 -31.09 -9.75 -14.59
C ARG A 604 -31.43 -8.62 -15.56
N THR A 605 -32.38 -7.76 -15.22
CA THR A 605 -32.83 -6.67 -16.10
C THR A 605 -31.76 -5.58 -16.19
N GLU A 606 -31.20 -5.19 -15.05
CA GLU A 606 -30.17 -4.18 -14.86
C GLU A 606 -28.89 -4.60 -15.58
N ARG A 607 -28.44 -5.86 -15.39
CA ARG A 607 -27.31 -6.43 -16.15
C ARG A 607 -27.52 -6.38 -17.66
N ILE A 608 -28.73 -6.66 -18.15
CA ILE A 608 -29.04 -6.57 -19.59
C ILE A 608 -28.99 -5.12 -20.08
N ILE A 609 -29.48 -4.16 -19.29
CA ILE A 609 -29.45 -2.74 -19.63
C ILE A 609 -27.99 -2.25 -19.70
N ILE A 610 -27.20 -2.52 -18.65
CA ILE A 610 -25.77 -2.18 -18.60
C ILE A 610 -25.05 -2.79 -19.80
N LYS A 611 -25.22 -4.10 -20.02
CA LYS A 611 -24.64 -4.78 -21.19
C LYS A 611 -24.96 -4.06 -22.49
N LYS A 612 -26.24 -3.74 -22.74
CA LYS A 612 -26.67 -3.05 -23.97
C LYS A 612 -26.04 -1.67 -24.12
N ALA A 613 -25.88 -0.94 -23.02
CA ALA A 613 -25.27 0.38 -23.02
C ALA A 613 -23.76 0.34 -23.26
N LEU A 614 -23.07 -0.72 -22.81
CA LEU A 614 -21.63 -0.88 -22.98
C LEU A 614 -21.23 -1.42 -24.35
N LEU A 615 -22.11 -2.17 -25.04
CA LEU A 615 -21.81 -2.77 -26.35
C LEU A 615 -21.31 -1.79 -27.42
N PRO A 616 -21.88 -0.58 -27.61
CA PRO A 616 -21.41 0.36 -28.62
C PRO A 616 -19.95 0.81 -28.41
N PHE A 617 -19.44 0.80 -27.17
CA PHE A 617 -18.06 1.18 -26.86
C PHE A 617 -17.04 0.17 -27.37
N LEU A 618 -17.45 -1.08 -27.65
CA LEU A 618 -16.61 -2.07 -28.33
C LEU A 618 -16.27 -1.67 -29.78
N ASP A 619 -17.08 -0.81 -30.39
CA ASP A 619 -16.90 -0.33 -31.76
C ASP A 619 -16.27 1.09 -31.80
N GLY A 620 -15.89 1.66 -30.66
CA GLY A 620 -15.36 3.01 -30.56
C GLY A 620 -13.90 3.12 -31.03
N ASP A 621 -13.56 4.26 -31.64
CA ASP A 621 -12.19 4.55 -32.10
C ASP A 621 -11.21 4.74 -30.92
N GLU A 622 -11.70 5.17 -29.76
CA GLU A 622 -10.86 5.38 -28.58
C GLU A 622 -10.46 4.05 -27.91
N VAL A 623 -9.17 3.75 -27.95
CA VAL A 623 -8.57 2.51 -27.45
C VAL A 623 -8.87 2.27 -25.96
N SER A 624 -8.79 3.33 -25.14
CA SER A 624 -9.03 3.24 -23.69
C SER A 624 -10.47 2.82 -23.41
N LEU A 625 -11.47 3.56 -23.93
CA LEU A 625 -12.88 3.23 -23.73
C LEU A 625 -13.24 1.85 -24.24
N ARG A 626 -12.68 1.46 -25.39
CA ARG A 626 -12.90 0.13 -25.96
C ARG A 626 -12.36 -0.96 -25.02
N GLY A 627 -11.15 -0.81 -24.48
CA GLY A 627 -10.57 -1.74 -23.52
C GLY A 627 -11.35 -1.84 -22.21
N TYR A 628 -11.78 -0.71 -21.63
CA TYR A 628 -12.60 -0.71 -20.40
C TYR A 628 -14.00 -1.30 -20.64
N ALA A 629 -14.58 -1.10 -21.83
CA ALA A 629 -15.85 -1.74 -22.19
C ALA A 629 -15.73 -3.26 -22.30
N VAL A 630 -14.62 -3.77 -22.85
CA VAL A 630 -14.32 -5.20 -22.87
C VAL A 630 -14.22 -5.76 -21.46
N GLU A 631 -13.46 -5.11 -20.58
CA GLU A 631 -13.30 -5.53 -19.18
C GLU A 631 -14.65 -5.56 -18.45
N ALA A 632 -15.41 -4.46 -18.53
CA ALA A 632 -16.71 -4.35 -17.90
C ALA A 632 -17.66 -5.45 -18.41
N LEU A 633 -17.75 -5.67 -19.73
CA LEU A 633 -18.56 -6.74 -20.31
C LEU A 633 -18.08 -8.14 -19.93
N GLY A 634 -16.77 -8.33 -19.72
CA GLY A 634 -16.19 -9.55 -19.19
C GLY A 634 -16.71 -9.89 -17.80
N ARG A 635 -16.71 -8.90 -16.89
CA ARG A 635 -17.25 -9.01 -15.52
C ARG A 635 -18.74 -9.37 -15.49
N LEU A 636 -19.53 -8.86 -16.42
CA LEU A 636 -20.95 -9.24 -16.56
C LEU A 636 -21.14 -10.73 -16.91
N GLY A 637 -20.13 -11.36 -17.52
CA GLY A 637 -20.11 -12.79 -17.82
C GLY A 637 -21.25 -13.27 -18.72
N GLY A 638 -21.55 -14.55 -18.61
CA GLY A 638 -22.57 -15.24 -19.41
C GLY A 638 -22.07 -15.72 -20.79
N GLU A 639 -22.51 -16.92 -21.18
CA GLU A 639 -22.03 -17.62 -22.38
C GLU A 639 -22.18 -16.79 -23.66
N ALA A 640 -23.29 -16.05 -23.80
CA ALA A 640 -23.52 -15.18 -24.94
C ALA A 640 -22.59 -13.96 -24.98
N THR A 641 -22.20 -13.41 -23.82
CA THR A 641 -21.24 -12.29 -23.75
C THR A 641 -19.85 -12.78 -24.08
N ARG A 642 -19.41 -13.89 -23.45
CA ARG A 642 -18.10 -14.51 -23.75
C ARG A 642 -17.98 -14.92 -25.22
N GLY A 643 -19.06 -15.49 -25.80
CA GLY A 643 -19.10 -15.82 -27.23
C GLY A 643 -18.96 -14.59 -28.13
N LEU A 644 -19.60 -13.47 -27.77
CA LEU A 644 -19.45 -12.20 -28.49
C LEU A 644 -18.04 -11.64 -28.36
N LEU A 645 -17.49 -11.61 -27.14
CA LEU A 645 -16.13 -11.11 -26.90
C LEU A 645 -15.09 -11.96 -27.64
N ARG A 646 -15.22 -13.30 -27.68
CA ARG A 646 -14.39 -14.20 -28.50
C ARG A 646 -14.43 -13.84 -29.99
N MET A 647 -15.62 -13.58 -30.52
CA MET A 647 -15.80 -13.23 -31.93
C MET A 647 -15.13 -11.89 -32.24
N ARG A 648 -15.32 -10.88 -31.37
CA ARG A 648 -14.73 -9.55 -31.54
C ARG A 648 -13.22 -9.54 -31.36
N MET A 649 -12.69 -10.37 -30.45
CA MET A 649 -11.26 -10.55 -30.24
C MET A 649 -10.52 -10.96 -31.52
N ALA A 650 -11.16 -11.73 -32.41
CA ALA A 650 -10.54 -12.17 -33.66
C ALA A 650 -10.25 -11.03 -34.66
N ASP A 651 -11.01 -9.92 -34.54
CA ASP A 651 -10.91 -8.76 -35.43
C ASP A 651 -10.19 -7.56 -34.77
N GLU A 652 -9.85 -7.65 -33.47
CA GLU A 652 -9.14 -6.59 -32.75
C GLU A 652 -7.63 -6.64 -33.07
N LEU A 653 -7.05 -5.47 -33.32
CA LEU A 653 -5.64 -5.31 -33.70
C LEU A 653 -4.83 -4.57 -32.64
N ASP A 654 -5.50 -3.86 -31.73
CA ASP A 654 -4.84 -3.12 -30.66
C ASP A 654 -4.41 -4.07 -29.53
N PRO A 655 -3.10 -4.15 -29.20
CA PRO A 655 -2.60 -5.08 -28.19
C PRO A 655 -3.14 -4.84 -26.78
N PHE A 656 -3.47 -3.59 -26.41
CA PHE A 656 -4.04 -3.28 -25.10
C PHE A 656 -5.47 -3.82 -24.97
N VAL A 657 -6.28 -3.65 -26.02
CA VAL A 657 -7.67 -4.15 -26.04
C VAL A 657 -7.69 -5.68 -26.19
N LEU A 658 -6.77 -6.26 -26.96
CA LEU A 658 -6.62 -7.72 -27.08
C LEU A 658 -6.35 -8.39 -25.73
N GLY A 659 -5.48 -7.83 -24.89
CA GLY A 659 -5.23 -8.35 -23.53
C GLY A 659 -6.51 -8.35 -22.68
N LYS A 660 -7.29 -7.26 -22.74
CA LYS A 660 -8.59 -7.20 -22.06
C LYS A 660 -9.59 -8.24 -22.60
N TYR A 661 -9.60 -8.50 -23.91
CA TYR A 661 -10.44 -9.55 -24.49
C TYR A 661 -10.06 -10.95 -24.01
N GLN A 662 -8.76 -11.24 -23.89
CA GLN A 662 -8.27 -12.53 -23.40
C GLN A 662 -8.71 -12.76 -21.95
N ALA A 663 -8.42 -11.80 -21.06
CA ALA A 663 -8.82 -11.86 -19.65
C ALA A 663 -10.35 -11.95 -19.45
N ALA A 664 -11.15 -11.34 -20.33
CA ALA A 664 -12.62 -11.37 -20.23
C ALA A 664 -13.26 -12.67 -20.74
N VAL A 665 -12.53 -13.44 -21.56
CA VAL A 665 -13.02 -14.63 -22.26
C VAL A 665 -12.65 -15.93 -21.56
N ASP A 666 -11.51 -15.92 -20.88
CA ASP A 666 -11.06 -16.96 -19.95
C ASP A 666 -11.97 -16.99 -18.70
#